data_AF-A0AAU3KK87-F1
#
_entry.id   AF-A0AAU3KK87-F1
#
_cell.length_a   1.000
_cell.length_b   1.000
_cell.length_c   1.000
_cell.angle_alpha   90.00
_cell.angle_beta   90.00
_cell.angle_gamma   90.00
#
_symmetry.space_group_name_H-M   'P 1'
#
loop_
_entity.id
_entity.type
_entity.pdbx_description
1 polymer ?
#
loop_
_entity_poly.entity_id
_entity_poly.type
_entity_poly.pdbx_seq_one_letter_code
_entity_poly.pdbx_strand_id
1 'polypeptide(L)'
;MTSAPWATRELGLGLRHCESYPPADKWHISTLLEPGLRRNPRRGHLLVSTVLGKHLPTDPHRVIEAGNRLGDRVRDLVDGPVIVLGFAETATGLGHCVAARIQAECYLHSTRRVVPTAETLTRFEEGHSHATSHMLQPMPAEIFRNELPMVLVDDEISTGATALDAIRALHAFTPRPHYVLASLVDMRTEADRAAFDAGARELGVRIDTVCLASGETLLPTDLVESVAALPDPELNPSAAVRGRTARIELPWPETVPEGGRHGILHTEVEEFETALSSTAVVLRQELDSLPWGTGNGADRSAAEREFAQRPVVVLGHEEFMYLPLRLAGVLADGGVPTRYQTTTRSPAYVLDEPGYPLRRGFRFTAPESGEESPRYLYNAHWPEPYAPDPIILVIADEPADTDRMTAVGGLLDVLTAAGADVVLAVLRGADPRRLASVRAAVRGSSSSSNLGASRALLLPSALRGPEFGSYAPDEVAWLLKDLSAADLEADVVDRERRIQAGTAHYAESLPVEYQPDAAYRELFDKVLAESAQRLALAVATVAELVVAERGRDIVLVSLARAGTPIGLLMRRWLRTRGIDVPHYAVSIVRDRGIDAVALDYLAQQHDPASIVFVDGWTGKGAITRELSEALDAYHRAGGARFNDELVVLADPGSCVRTYGTRDDFLIASACLNSTVSGLVSRTVLNDALIGQRDFHGAKFYRELAGADVSGRLVDEVSSCFDTVRPWVAGRVAEIQQSDRTPTWVGWASVEKVREAYGISSVNFVKPGVGETTRVLLRRLPWRVLVRDADAPEHAHIRMLAATRGVPVEVVPDLAYACMGLIKDVNQ
;
A
#
# COMPACT_ATOMS: atom_id res chain seq x y z
N MET A 1 35.12 18.97 -39.64
CA MET A 1 34.63 20.29 -39.20
C MET A 1 33.16 20.11 -38.87
N THR A 2 32.82 19.88 -37.60
CA THR A 2 31.42 19.79 -37.19
C THR A 2 30.86 21.22 -37.13
N SER A 3 29.81 21.47 -37.92
CA SER A 3 29.05 22.72 -37.85
C SER A 3 28.51 22.94 -36.44
N ALA A 4 28.40 24.19 -36.01
CA ALA A 4 27.74 24.52 -34.74
C ALA A 4 26.34 23.86 -34.65
N PRO A 5 25.88 23.47 -33.44
CA PRO A 5 24.54 22.93 -33.25
C PRO A 5 23.46 23.84 -33.82
N TRP A 6 22.36 23.27 -34.32
CA TRP A 6 21.29 24.01 -34.96
C TRP A 6 20.74 25.12 -34.06
N ALA A 7 20.45 24.81 -32.79
CA ALA A 7 19.90 25.79 -31.85
C ALA A 7 20.87 26.95 -31.55
N THR A 8 22.19 26.70 -31.60
CA THR A 8 23.20 27.75 -31.47
C THR A 8 23.26 28.62 -32.73
N ARG A 9 23.24 27.98 -33.91
CA ARG A 9 23.35 28.68 -35.20
C ARG A 9 22.12 29.53 -35.51
N GLU A 10 20.93 28.97 -35.32
CA GLU A 10 19.67 29.61 -35.71
C GLU A 10 19.10 30.51 -34.61
N LEU A 11 19.24 30.11 -33.34
CA LEU A 11 18.58 30.78 -32.22
C LEU A 11 19.54 31.35 -31.18
N GLY A 12 20.85 31.34 -31.43
CA GLY A 12 21.87 31.90 -30.53
C GLY A 12 22.00 31.19 -29.17
N LEU A 13 21.36 30.04 -28.96
CA LEU A 13 21.47 29.25 -27.73
C LEU A 13 22.87 28.62 -27.63
N GLY A 14 23.73 29.19 -26.80
CA GLY A 14 25.12 28.75 -26.65
C GLY A 14 25.39 28.04 -25.33
N LEU A 15 26.31 27.08 -25.34
CA LEU A 15 26.88 26.48 -24.12
C LEU A 15 28.37 26.82 -24.07
N ARG A 16 28.81 27.52 -23.03
CA ARG A 16 30.22 27.85 -22.81
C ARG A 16 30.79 26.96 -21.73
N HIS A 17 31.92 26.32 -22.02
CA HIS A 17 32.68 25.57 -21.02
C HIS A 17 33.58 26.51 -20.21
N CYS A 18 33.65 26.25 -18.91
CA CYS A 18 34.58 26.93 -18.00
C CYS A 18 35.69 25.98 -17.55
N GLU A 19 35.35 24.87 -16.90
CA GLU A 19 36.33 23.93 -16.33
C GLU A 19 35.82 22.48 -16.32
N SER A 20 36.74 21.52 -16.44
CA SER A 20 36.50 20.08 -16.28
C SER A 20 37.09 19.56 -14.97
N TYR A 21 36.48 18.54 -14.37
CA TYR A 21 36.91 17.98 -13.10
C TYR A 21 37.08 16.45 -13.17
N PRO A 22 38.31 15.92 -13.03
CA PRO A 22 39.59 16.65 -12.95
C PRO A 22 39.95 17.37 -14.26
N PRO A 23 40.81 18.41 -14.24
CA PRO A 23 41.17 19.17 -15.44
C PRO A 23 41.84 18.36 -16.56
N ALA A 24 42.40 17.20 -16.22
CA ALA A 24 43.03 16.27 -17.17
C ALA A 24 42.00 15.41 -17.95
N ASP A 25 40.76 15.32 -17.48
CA ASP A 25 39.72 14.53 -18.13
C ASP A 25 39.06 15.28 -19.30
N LYS A 26 38.63 14.53 -20.32
CA LYS A 26 38.07 15.09 -21.57
C LYS A 26 36.57 15.43 -21.49
N TRP A 27 35.98 15.53 -20.31
CA TRP A 27 34.55 15.82 -20.10
C TRP A 27 34.23 17.30 -20.32
N HIS A 28 34.33 17.76 -21.56
CA HIS A 28 33.93 19.11 -21.93
C HIS A 28 32.40 19.22 -21.98
N ILE A 29 31.82 20.39 -21.72
CA ILE A 29 30.36 20.58 -21.77
C ILE A 29 29.77 20.13 -23.10
N SER A 30 30.42 20.46 -24.21
CA SER A 30 29.97 20.05 -25.56
C SER A 30 30.05 18.54 -25.82
N THR A 31 30.69 17.78 -24.94
CA THR A 31 30.71 16.30 -25.00
C THR A 31 29.70 15.67 -24.07
N LEU A 32 29.17 16.42 -23.11
CA LEU A 32 28.16 16.00 -22.12
C LEU A 32 26.75 16.41 -22.55
N LEU A 33 26.63 17.54 -23.24
CA LEU A 33 25.37 18.22 -23.55
C LEU A 33 25.32 18.72 -25.00
N GLU A 34 24.11 18.68 -25.57
CA GLU A 34 23.72 19.38 -26.78
C GLU A 34 22.58 20.38 -26.49
N PRO A 35 22.56 21.56 -27.14
CA PRO A 35 21.50 22.53 -26.96
C PRO A 35 20.23 22.08 -27.68
N GLY A 36 19.19 21.78 -26.91
CA GLY A 36 17.84 21.47 -27.36
C GLY A 36 16.83 22.54 -26.94
N LEU A 37 15.58 22.35 -27.34
CA LEU A 37 14.51 23.29 -27.08
C LEU A 37 13.32 22.63 -26.40
N ARG A 38 12.50 23.44 -25.73
CA ARG A 38 11.19 23.04 -25.23
C ARG A 38 10.22 24.22 -25.34
N ARG A 39 8.95 23.94 -25.67
CA ARG A 39 7.91 24.97 -25.68
C ARG A 39 7.41 25.19 -24.26
N ASN A 40 8.00 26.16 -23.57
CA ASN A 40 7.61 26.56 -22.23
C ASN A 40 7.69 28.09 -22.09
N PRO A 41 6.66 28.75 -21.52
CA PRO A 41 6.57 30.20 -21.47
C PRO A 41 7.62 30.87 -20.57
N ARG A 42 8.33 30.11 -19.73
CA ARG A 42 9.35 30.62 -18.81
C ARG A 42 10.78 30.19 -19.18
N ARG A 43 10.95 29.07 -19.91
CA ARG A 43 12.28 28.52 -20.22
C ARG A 43 12.24 27.76 -21.55
N GLY A 44 12.66 28.42 -22.64
CA GLY A 44 12.63 27.89 -24.01
C GLY A 44 13.76 26.92 -24.39
N HIS A 45 14.79 26.78 -23.54
CA HIS A 45 15.92 25.86 -23.78
C HIS A 45 15.77 24.55 -23.01
N LEU A 46 16.48 23.53 -23.49
CA LEU A 46 16.68 22.22 -22.86
C LEU A 46 18.15 21.82 -23.04
N LEU A 47 18.81 21.33 -22.00
CA LEU A 47 20.12 20.71 -22.15
C LEU A 47 19.94 19.22 -22.39
N VAL A 48 20.32 18.75 -23.58
CA VAL A 48 20.16 17.35 -23.97
C VAL A 48 21.43 16.61 -23.61
N SER A 49 21.37 15.77 -22.58
CA SER A 49 22.52 14.92 -22.22
C SER A 49 22.82 13.88 -23.30
N THR A 50 24.10 13.79 -23.68
CA THR A 50 24.66 12.80 -24.60
C THR A 50 25.26 11.59 -23.88
N VAL A 51 25.13 11.55 -22.54
CA VAL A 51 25.79 10.56 -21.68
C VAL A 51 24.86 9.89 -20.68
N LEU A 52 23.58 10.27 -20.64
CA LEU A 52 22.61 9.71 -19.68
C LEU A 52 21.62 8.71 -20.27
N GLY A 53 21.52 8.61 -21.59
CA GLY A 53 20.48 7.78 -22.21
C GLY A 53 19.06 8.33 -22.10
N LYS A 54 18.82 9.54 -21.59
CA LYS A 54 17.44 10.06 -21.47
C LYS A 54 16.77 10.32 -22.82
N HIS A 55 17.38 11.18 -23.65
CA HIS A 55 16.78 11.58 -24.93
C HIS A 55 17.50 10.98 -26.16
N LEU A 56 18.72 10.46 -25.95
CA LEU A 56 19.57 9.93 -27.01
C LEU A 56 19.92 8.47 -26.68
N PRO A 57 19.75 7.53 -27.62
CA PRO A 57 20.31 6.19 -27.51
C PRO A 57 21.82 6.26 -27.29
N THR A 58 22.26 5.83 -26.11
CA THR A 58 23.65 6.03 -25.64
C THR A 58 24.30 4.68 -25.38
N ASP A 59 25.61 4.56 -25.59
CA ASP A 59 26.35 3.36 -25.18
C ASP A 59 26.22 3.15 -23.65
N PRO A 60 25.72 1.99 -23.18
CA PRO A 60 25.53 1.76 -21.74
C PRO A 60 26.83 1.94 -20.93
N HIS A 61 27.99 1.61 -21.49
CA HIS A 61 29.27 1.80 -20.82
C HIS A 61 29.59 3.27 -20.58
N ARG A 62 29.22 4.15 -21.52
CA ARG A 62 29.43 5.59 -21.40
C ARG A 62 28.54 6.20 -20.31
N VAL A 63 27.32 5.69 -20.16
CA VAL A 63 26.41 6.09 -19.07
C VAL A 63 26.98 5.68 -17.72
N ILE A 64 27.41 4.42 -17.59
CA ILE A 64 28.04 3.89 -16.37
C ILE A 64 29.34 4.63 -16.06
N GLU A 65 30.17 4.93 -17.08
CA GLU A 65 31.42 5.67 -16.91
C GLU A 65 31.15 7.08 -16.37
N ALA A 66 30.18 7.82 -16.93
CA ALA A 66 29.85 9.16 -16.44
C ALA A 66 29.44 9.14 -14.96
N GLY A 67 28.61 8.17 -14.55
CA GLY A 67 28.24 8.00 -13.14
C GLY A 67 29.42 7.57 -12.26
N ASN A 68 30.30 6.70 -12.73
CA ASN A 68 31.50 6.29 -12.00
C ASN A 68 32.47 7.46 -11.80
N ARG A 69 32.68 8.31 -12.82
CA ARG A 69 33.54 9.50 -12.70
C ARG A 69 32.96 10.48 -11.70
N LEU A 70 31.64 10.69 -11.72
CA LEU A 70 30.99 11.55 -10.74
C LEU A 70 31.11 10.96 -9.32
N GLY A 71 30.98 9.64 -9.17
CA GLY A 71 31.21 8.93 -7.92
C GLY A 71 32.64 9.09 -7.40
N ASP A 72 33.65 9.07 -8.27
CA ASP A 72 35.04 9.34 -7.86
C ASP A 72 35.19 10.75 -7.28
N ARG A 73 34.51 11.76 -7.85
CA ARG A 73 34.50 13.13 -7.29
C ARG A 73 33.78 13.22 -5.95
N VAL A 74 32.70 12.48 -5.77
CA VAL A 74 31.98 12.41 -4.49
C VAL A 74 32.86 11.78 -3.41
N ARG A 75 33.60 10.72 -3.76
CA ARG A 75 34.50 10.01 -2.84
C ARG A 75 35.57 10.92 -2.23
N ASP A 76 36.04 11.91 -2.96
CA ASP A 76 37.03 12.88 -2.46
C ASP A 76 36.49 13.78 -1.33
N LEU A 77 35.17 13.83 -1.11
CA LEU A 77 34.53 14.71 -0.13
C LEU A 77 33.89 13.98 1.05
N VAL A 78 33.77 12.66 0.98
CA VAL A 78 33.08 11.86 2.00
C VAL A 78 33.99 10.80 2.57
N ASP A 79 34.03 10.74 3.90
CA ASP A 79 34.76 9.70 4.64
C ASP A 79 33.74 8.76 5.29
N GLY A 80 33.75 7.48 4.88
CA GLY A 80 32.90 6.44 5.47
C GLY A 80 31.51 6.29 4.81
N PRO A 81 30.55 5.66 5.52
CA PRO A 81 29.25 5.30 4.96
C PRO A 81 28.39 6.52 4.60
N VAL A 82 27.77 6.50 3.43
CA VAL A 82 26.92 7.60 2.93
C VAL A 82 25.61 7.08 2.35
N ILE A 83 24.58 7.93 2.37
CA ILE A 83 23.32 7.71 1.67
C ILE A 83 23.37 8.50 0.36
N VAL A 84 23.00 7.86 -0.75
CA VAL A 84 22.88 8.54 -2.05
C VAL A 84 21.40 8.63 -2.43
N LEU A 85 20.94 9.83 -2.80
CA LEU A 85 19.59 10.11 -3.23
C LEU A 85 19.60 10.67 -4.66
N GLY A 86 19.06 9.92 -5.63
CA GLY A 86 18.85 10.41 -6.99
C GLY A 86 17.48 11.11 -7.14
N PHE A 87 17.42 12.24 -7.83
CA PHE A 87 16.14 12.87 -8.15
C PHE A 87 15.48 12.23 -9.38
N ALA A 88 14.21 11.83 -9.24
CA ALA A 88 13.46 11.39 -10.39
C ALA A 88 13.21 12.56 -11.36
N GLU A 89 13.40 12.38 -12.64
CA GLU A 89 13.54 11.07 -13.30
C GLU A 89 14.98 10.74 -13.65
N THR A 90 15.69 11.69 -14.24
CA THR A 90 16.94 11.43 -14.98
C THR A 90 18.11 11.06 -14.09
N ALA A 91 18.11 11.55 -12.86
CA ALA A 91 19.16 11.24 -11.93
C ALA A 91 18.92 9.91 -11.18
N THR A 92 17.83 9.17 -11.43
CA THR A 92 17.65 7.84 -10.82
C THR A 92 18.65 6.82 -11.36
N GLY A 93 19.01 6.89 -12.65
CA GLY A 93 20.07 6.05 -13.22
C GLY A 93 21.47 6.53 -12.79
N LEU A 94 21.73 7.82 -12.95
CA LEU A 94 23.01 8.46 -12.62
C LEU A 94 23.37 8.29 -11.14
N GLY A 95 22.42 8.56 -10.24
CA GLY A 95 22.61 8.42 -8.80
C GLY A 95 22.90 6.99 -8.37
N HIS A 96 22.31 6.00 -9.06
CA HIS A 96 22.60 4.61 -8.77
C HIS A 96 24.03 4.24 -9.20
N CYS A 97 24.49 4.69 -10.36
CA CYS A 97 25.89 4.52 -10.78
C CYS A 97 26.86 5.17 -9.78
N VAL A 98 26.57 6.39 -9.31
CA VAL A 98 27.35 7.07 -8.25
C VAL A 98 27.39 6.23 -6.98
N ALA A 99 26.24 5.74 -6.52
CA ALA A 99 26.14 4.94 -5.30
C ALA A 99 26.89 3.61 -5.41
N ALA A 100 26.76 2.90 -6.52
CA ALA A 100 27.48 1.67 -6.79
C ALA A 100 28.99 1.93 -6.81
N ARG A 101 29.43 3.03 -7.43
CA ARG A 101 30.85 3.40 -7.50
C ARG A 101 31.46 3.65 -6.13
N ILE A 102 30.77 4.37 -5.25
CA ILE A 102 31.29 4.72 -3.93
C ILE A 102 30.94 3.70 -2.85
N GLN A 103 30.25 2.61 -3.21
CA GLN A 103 29.75 1.61 -2.28
C GLN A 103 28.91 2.25 -1.17
N ALA A 104 27.98 3.11 -1.57
CA ALA A 104 27.11 3.81 -0.64
C ALA A 104 26.34 2.83 0.24
N GLU A 105 26.14 3.19 1.52
CA GLU A 105 25.40 2.38 2.50
C GLU A 105 23.99 2.05 1.99
N CYS A 106 23.34 3.04 1.39
CA CYS A 106 22.05 2.89 0.73
C CYS A 106 21.94 3.86 -0.43
N TYR A 107 21.42 3.38 -1.55
CA TYR A 107 20.92 4.22 -2.64
C TYR A 107 19.39 4.27 -2.63
N LEU A 108 18.83 5.47 -2.69
CA LEU A 108 17.39 5.72 -2.84
C LEU A 108 17.19 6.68 -4.03
N HIS A 109 16.03 6.69 -4.66
CA HIS A 109 15.64 7.83 -5.50
C HIS A 109 14.25 8.33 -5.14
N SER A 110 13.97 9.60 -5.42
CA SER A 110 12.59 10.07 -5.37
C SER A 110 11.76 9.37 -6.44
N THR A 111 10.46 9.25 -6.20
CA THR A 111 9.53 8.63 -7.15
C THR A 111 8.27 9.45 -7.26
N ARG A 112 7.66 9.43 -8.44
CA ARG A 112 6.31 9.97 -8.68
C ARG A 112 5.27 8.87 -8.80
N ARG A 113 5.69 7.60 -8.69
CA ARG A 113 4.81 6.43 -8.75
C ARG A 113 4.27 6.08 -7.38
N VAL A 114 2.98 5.82 -7.32
CA VAL A 114 2.33 5.28 -6.13
C VAL A 114 2.41 3.76 -6.22
N VAL A 115 3.11 3.14 -5.27
CA VAL A 115 3.16 1.69 -5.13
C VAL A 115 2.24 1.32 -3.96
N PRO A 116 1.12 0.59 -4.17
CA PRO A 116 0.10 0.36 -3.13
C PRO A 116 0.63 -0.29 -1.84
N THR A 117 1.67 -1.10 -1.95
CA THR A 117 2.29 -1.82 -0.82
C THR A 117 3.44 -1.07 -0.17
N ALA A 118 3.83 0.11 -0.69
CA ALA A 118 4.95 0.90 -0.22
C ALA A 118 4.49 2.06 0.68
N GLU A 119 5.04 2.15 1.90
CA GLU A 119 4.92 3.34 2.75
C GLU A 119 5.67 4.53 2.11
N THR A 120 5.00 5.68 2.02
CA THR A 120 5.65 6.95 1.64
C THR A 120 6.17 7.65 2.89
N LEU A 121 7.50 7.71 3.02
CA LEU A 121 8.17 8.31 4.17
C LEU A 121 7.95 9.82 4.25
N THR A 122 8.10 10.52 3.12
CA THR A 122 7.88 11.96 3.01
C THR A 122 7.58 12.36 1.57
N ARG A 123 6.97 13.54 1.41
CA ARG A 123 6.67 14.16 0.12
C ARG A 123 7.30 15.55 0.06
N PHE A 124 7.83 15.92 -1.09
CA PHE A 124 8.32 17.28 -1.34
C PHE A 124 7.97 17.73 -2.76
N GLU A 125 7.88 19.04 -2.96
CA GLU A 125 7.56 19.66 -4.25
C GLU A 125 8.83 20.26 -4.87
N GLU A 126 9.01 20.09 -6.18
CA GLU A 126 10.01 20.86 -6.92
C GLU A 126 9.42 22.24 -7.27
N GLY A 127 10.06 23.31 -6.79
CA GLY A 127 9.54 24.69 -6.82
C GLY A 127 9.28 25.34 -8.19
N HIS A 128 9.45 24.62 -9.32
CA HIS A 128 9.36 25.22 -10.66
C HIS A 128 8.56 24.43 -11.72
N SER A 129 7.86 23.35 -11.35
CA SER A 129 6.92 22.67 -12.26
C SER A 129 5.53 22.63 -11.65
N HIS A 130 4.53 23.02 -12.44
CA HIS A 130 3.12 22.89 -12.06
C HIS A 130 2.84 21.45 -11.60
N ALA A 131 2.54 21.27 -10.31
CA ALA A 131 1.94 20.09 -9.71
C ALA A 131 2.67 18.74 -9.88
N THR A 132 3.96 18.65 -9.53
CA THR A 132 4.63 17.33 -9.37
C THR A 132 5.15 17.15 -7.95
N SER A 133 4.42 16.38 -7.14
CA SER A 133 4.88 15.93 -5.83
C SER A 133 5.82 14.72 -6.00
N HIS A 134 6.99 14.79 -5.37
CA HIS A 134 7.94 13.69 -5.25
C HIS A 134 7.70 12.95 -3.94
N MET A 135 7.87 11.64 -3.96
CA MET A 135 7.74 10.74 -2.81
C MET A 135 9.09 10.07 -2.54
N LEU A 136 9.38 9.80 -1.26
CA LEU A 136 10.42 8.86 -0.85
C LEU A 136 9.75 7.63 -0.27
N GLN A 137 10.09 6.44 -0.77
CA GLN A 137 9.48 5.17 -0.35
C GLN A 137 10.49 4.10 0.11
N PRO A 138 11.45 4.42 1.02
CA PRO A 138 12.41 3.44 1.53
C PRO A 138 11.75 2.32 2.33
N MET A 139 12.21 1.08 2.14
CA MET A 139 11.62 -0.12 2.79
C MET A 139 12.64 -0.89 3.62
N PRO A 140 12.62 -0.86 4.96
CA PRO A 140 11.76 -0.02 5.79
C PRO A 140 12.31 1.41 5.88
N ALA A 141 11.53 2.35 6.44
CA ALA A 141 11.91 3.75 6.57
C ALA A 141 13.29 3.97 7.24
N GLU A 142 13.70 3.06 8.12
CA GLU A 142 14.94 3.10 8.91
C GLU A 142 16.21 2.94 8.08
N ILE A 143 16.14 2.51 6.82
CA ILE A 143 17.31 2.57 5.92
C ILE A 143 17.64 4.02 5.54
N PHE A 144 16.66 4.91 5.64
CA PHE A 144 16.80 6.34 5.35
C PHE A 144 16.78 7.23 6.61
N ARG A 145 16.23 6.77 7.74
CA ARG A 145 16.28 7.52 9.02
C ARG A 145 17.60 7.27 9.76
N ASN A 146 18.65 7.99 9.39
CA ASN A 146 19.96 7.97 10.06
C ASN A 146 20.66 9.34 9.93
N GLU A 147 21.84 9.49 10.52
CA GLU A 147 22.61 10.75 10.51
C GLU A 147 23.82 10.72 9.55
N LEU A 148 23.88 9.73 8.64
CA LEU A 148 24.98 9.63 7.67
C LEU A 148 24.99 10.84 6.72
N PRO A 149 26.16 11.23 6.16
CA PRO A 149 26.21 12.20 5.07
C PRO A 149 25.32 11.77 3.90
N MET A 150 24.71 12.75 3.23
CA MET A 150 23.80 12.50 2.12
C MET A 150 24.31 13.14 0.82
N VAL A 151 24.44 12.33 -0.22
CA VAL A 151 24.78 12.77 -1.57
C VAL A 151 23.48 12.89 -2.36
N LEU A 152 23.12 14.10 -2.78
CA LEU A 152 22.01 14.33 -3.69
C LEU A 152 22.55 14.37 -5.12
N VAL A 153 21.96 13.59 -6.01
CA VAL A 153 22.40 13.48 -7.40
C VAL A 153 21.33 14.04 -8.32
N ASP A 154 21.74 14.96 -9.20
CA ASP A 154 20.93 15.55 -10.26
C ASP A 154 21.66 15.46 -11.61
N ASP A 155 20.99 15.69 -12.74
CA ASP A 155 21.64 15.72 -14.06
C ASP A 155 22.38 17.04 -14.31
N GLU A 156 21.75 18.18 -14.01
CA GLU A 156 22.32 19.52 -14.14
C GLU A 156 22.01 20.40 -12.92
N ILE A 157 22.94 21.27 -12.53
CA ILE A 157 22.64 22.38 -11.62
C ILE A 157 22.54 23.67 -12.45
N SER A 158 21.37 24.30 -12.43
CA SER A 158 21.15 25.60 -13.07
C SER A 158 21.34 26.75 -12.08
N THR A 159 20.35 27.08 -11.26
CA THR A 159 20.47 28.10 -10.19
C THR A 159 20.82 27.48 -8.84
N GLY A 160 20.61 26.18 -8.67
CA GLY A 160 20.75 25.49 -7.38
C GLY A 160 19.58 25.69 -6.41
N ALA A 161 18.58 26.51 -6.75
CA ALA A 161 17.42 26.76 -5.88
C ALA A 161 16.62 25.49 -5.58
N THR A 162 16.30 24.69 -6.61
CA THR A 162 15.58 23.42 -6.44
C THR A 162 16.32 22.44 -5.52
N ALA A 163 17.64 22.31 -5.70
CA ALA A 163 18.45 21.44 -4.86
C ALA A 163 18.49 21.93 -3.41
N LEU A 164 18.61 23.24 -3.18
CA LEU A 164 18.59 23.82 -1.85
C LEU A 164 17.23 23.63 -1.16
N ASP A 165 16.12 23.82 -1.88
CA ASP A 165 14.78 23.59 -1.33
C ASP A 165 14.53 22.11 -1.01
N ALA A 166 15.03 21.20 -1.84
CA ALA A 166 15.02 19.77 -1.52
C ALA A 166 15.85 19.46 -0.27
N ILE A 167 17.06 20.04 -0.14
CA ILE A 167 17.87 19.91 1.08
C ILE A 167 17.13 20.45 2.30
N ARG A 168 16.47 21.62 2.21
CA ARG A 168 15.64 22.17 3.30
C ARG A 168 14.55 21.20 3.74
N ALA A 169 13.80 20.65 2.78
CA ALA A 169 12.73 19.69 3.05
C ALA A 169 13.25 18.40 3.69
N LEU A 170 14.36 17.85 3.17
CA LEU A 170 14.99 16.65 3.70
C LEU A 170 15.61 16.88 5.09
N HIS A 171 16.26 18.02 5.30
CA HIS A 171 16.89 18.38 6.56
C HIS A 171 15.88 18.61 7.67
N ALA A 172 14.71 19.19 7.35
CA ALA A 172 13.61 19.34 8.30
C ALA A 172 13.05 17.99 8.77
N PHE A 173 13.18 16.94 7.94
CA PHE A 173 12.66 15.60 8.24
C PHE A 173 13.71 14.70 8.92
N THR A 174 14.90 14.58 8.34
CA THR A 174 16.03 13.81 8.89
C THR A 174 17.31 14.66 8.75
N PRO A 175 17.65 15.47 9.77
CA PRO A 175 18.82 16.35 9.74
C PRO A 175 20.12 15.57 9.50
N ARG A 176 20.97 16.08 8.60
CA ARG A 176 22.28 15.50 8.28
C ARG A 176 23.41 16.48 8.63
N PRO A 177 24.58 15.99 9.05
CA PRO A 177 25.73 16.84 9.33
C PRO A 177 26.41 17.36 8.05
N HIS A 178 26.21 16.68 6.92
CA HIS A 178 26.88 16.99 5.66
C HIS A 178 26.01 16.56 4.47
N TYR A 179 25.85 17.47 3.50
CA TYR A 179 25.27 17.19 2.19
C TYR A 179 26.30 17.38 1.09
N VAL A 180 26.28 16.52 0.09
CA VAL A 180 27.03 16.68 -1.17
C VAL A 180 26.03 16.77 -2.31
N LEU A 181 26.04 17.86 -3.06
CA LEU A 181 25.25 17.98 -4.29
C LEU A 181 26.14 17.60 -5.48
N ALA A 182 25.82 16.49 -6.13
CA ALA A 182 26.54 15.94 -7.27
C ALA A 182 25.72 16.10 -8.56
N SER A 183 26.35 16.55 -9.64
CA SER A 183 25.71 16.68 -10.95
C SER A 183 26.65 16.36 -12.10
N LEU A 184 26.16 16.10 -13.31
CA LEU A 184 27.07 16.03 -14.45
C LEU A 184 27.68 17.39 -14.75
N VAL A 185 26.85 18.42 -14.75
CA VAL A 185 27.27 19.79 -15.03
C VAL A 185 26.77 20.80 -13.99
N ASP A 186 27.61 21.78 -13.71
CA ASP A 186 27.25 22.95 -12.90
C ASP A 186 27.23 24.20 -13.78
N MET A 187 26.04 24.71 -14.04
CA MET A 187 25.75 25.88 -14.90
C MET A 187 25.46 27.15 -14.09
N ARG A 188 25.69 27.13 -12.77
CA ARG A 188 25.46 28.27 -11.88
C ARG A 188 26.38 29.43 -12.20
N THR A 189 25.79 30.63 -12.21
CA THR A 189 26.55 31.87 -12.18
C THR A 189 27.17 32.10 -10.80
N GLU A 190 28.09 33.05 -10.69
CA GLU A 190 28.66 33.43 -9.39
C GLU A 190 27.61 33.92 -8.39
N ALA A 191 26.57 34.62 -8.89
CA ALA A 191 25.46 35.07 -8.07
C ALA A 191 24.62 33.89 -7.53
N ASP A 192 24.40 32.86 -8.35
CA ASP A 192 23.69 31.64 -7.94
C ASP A 192 24.50 30.86 -6.89
N ARG A 193 25.83 30.76 -7.06
CA ARG A 193 26.74 30.15 -6.07
C ARG A 193 26.66 30.88 -4.74
N ALA A 194 26.77 32.21 -4.75
CA ALA A 194 26.68 33.03 -3.53
C ALA A 194 25.32 32.90 -2.83
N ALA A 195 24.22 32.82 -3.58
CA ALA A 195 22.88 32.58 -3.03
C ALA A 195 22.75 31.18 -2.42
N PHE A 196 23.31 30.17 -3.07
CA PHE A 196 23.35 28.80 -2.56
C PHE A 196 24.15 28.71 -1.25
N ASP A 197 25.32 29.35 -1.17
CA ASP A 197 26.16 29.40 0.03
C ASP A 197 25.50 30.20 1.17
N ALA A 198 24.72 31.23 0.84
CA ALA A 198 23.91 31.95 1.83
C ALA A 198 22.83 31.02 2.42
N GLY A 199 22.16 30.23 1.57
CA GLY A 199 21.18 29.24 1.99
C GLY A 199 21.77 28.12 2.86
N ALA A 200 22.97 27.63 2.52
CA ALA A 200 23.70 26.66 3.34
C ALA A 200 24.01 27.21 4.74
N ARG A 201 24.46 28.47 4.83
CA ARG A 201 24.72 29.17 6.10
C ARG A 201 23.45 29.40 6.92
N GLU A 202 22.34 29.74 6.28
CA GLU A 202 21.03 29.88 6.92
C GLU A 202 20.58 28.57 7.59
N LEU A 203 20.82 27.44 6.93
CA LEU A 203 20.50 26.11 7.47
C LEU A 203 21.47 25.62 8.55
N GLY A 204 22.65 26.25 8.67
CA GLY A 204 23.67 25.83 9.63
C GLY A 204 24.29 24.45 9.31
N VAL A 205 24.29 24.04 8.04
CA VAL A 205 24.80 22.74 7.58
C VAL A 205 25.90 22.89 6.53
N ARG A 206 26.86 21.97 6.50
CA ARG A 206 27.87 21.88 5.43
C ARG A 206 27.23 21.31 4.16
N ILE A 207 27.32 22.04 3.06
CA ILE A 207 26.90 21.59 1.72
C ILE A 207 28.06 21.77 0.76
N ASP A 208 28.63 20.67 0.27
CA ASP A 208 29.63 20.70 -0.80
C ASP A 208 28.99 20.40 -2.17
N THR A 209 29.57 20.93 -3.25
CA THR A 209 29.08 20.66 -4.61
C THR A 209 30.17 20.07 -5.51
N VAL A 210 29.84 19.03 -6.28
CA VAL A 210 30.74 18.41 -7.27
C VAL A 210 30.06 18.24 -8.62
N CYS A 211 30.85 18.36 -9.68
CA CYS A 211 30.41 18.07 -11.05
C CYS A 211 31.55 17.48 -11.89
N LEU A 212 31.24 17.01 -13.11
CA LEU A 212 32.25 16.64 -14.10
C LEU A 212 32.73 17.84 -14.91
N ALA A 213 31.85 18.81 -15.15
CA ALA A 213 32.19 20.04 -15.83
C ALA A 213 31.37 21.23 -15.31
N SER A 214 31.95 22.42 -15.40
CA SER A 214 31.26 23.69 -15.15
C SER A 214 31.21 24.55 -16.39
N GLY A 215 30.19 25.40 -16.47
CA GLY A 215 30.05 26.34 -17.57
C GLY A 215 28.84 27.24 -17.47
N GLU A 216 28.45 27.79 -18.61
CA GLU A 216 27.40 28.80 -18.69
C GLU A 216 26.49 28.57 -19.89
N THR A 217 25.19 28.78 -19.65
CA THR A 217 24.19 28.77 -20.71
C THR A 217 23.98 30.20 -21.19
N LEU A 218 24.29 30.45 -22.46
CA LEU A 218 24.10 31.74 -23.11
C LEU A 218 22.72 31.75 -23.77
N LEU A 219 21.80 32.54 -23.20
CA LEU A 219 20.41 32.63 -23.62
C LEU A 219 20.12 33.98 -24.27
N PRO A 220 19.66 33.99 -25.53
CA PRO A 220 19.13 35.21 -26.13
C PRO A 220 17.84 35.66 -25.44
N THR A 221 17.64 36.98 -25.38
CA THR A 221 16.52 37.59 -24.66
C THR A 221 15.15 37.24 -25.26
N ASP A 222 15.12 36.97 -26.56
CA ASP A 222 13.94 36.63 -27.36
C ASP A 222 13.74 35.11 -27.51
N LEU A 223 14.56 34.27 -26.87
CA LEU A 223 14.55 32.81 -27.10
C LEU A 223 13.16 32.17 -26.91
N VAL A 224 12.41 32.58 -25.88
CA VAL A 224 11.07 32.03 -25.63
C VAL A 224 10.10 32.36 -26.76
N GLU A 225 10.14 33.60 -27.26
CA GLU A 225 9.30 34.06 -28.38
C GLU A 225 9.69 33.36 -29.67
N SER A 226 11.00 33.24 -29.94
CA SER A 226 11.55 32.55 -31.10
C SER A 226 11.19 31.06 -31.11
N VAL A 227 11.24 30.37 -29.97
CA VAL A 227 10.81 28.96 -29.86
C VAL A 227 9.29 28.82 -30.01
N ALA A 228 8.51 29.78 -29.49
CA ALA A 228 7.06 29.78 -29.65
C ALA A 228 6.62 30.02 -31.11
N ALA A 229 7.41 30.76 -31.89
CA ALA A 229 7.17 31.02 -33.30
C ALA A 229 7.54 29.87 -34.25
N LEU A 230 8.26 28.84 -33.76
CA LEU A 230 8.54 27.64 -34.54
C LEU A 230 7.26 26.86 -34.85
N PRO A 231 7.18 26.12 -35.98
CA PRO A 231 6.03 25.29 -36.32
C PRO A 231 5.75 24.20 -35.28
N ASP A 232 4.53 23.67 -35.28
CA ASP A 232 4.20 22.53 -34.41
C ASP A 232 5.05 21.31 -34.79
N PRO A 233 5.67 20.62 -33.81
CA PRO A 233 6.52 19.47 -34.10
C PRO A 233 5.66 18.29 -34.59
N GLU A 234 6.13 17.62 -35.64
CA GLU A 234 5.54 16.35 -36.05
C GLU A 234 5.99 15.23 -35.10
N LEU A 235 5.00 14.63 -34.42
CA LEU A 235 5.22 13.52 -33.48
C LEU A 235 4.50 12.27 -34.00
N ASN A 236 4.93 11.09 -33.51
CA ASN A 236 4.38 9.78 -33.88
C ASN A 236 4.46 9.51 -35.40
N PRO A 237 5.69 9.48 -35.97
CA PRO A 237 5.87 9.16 -37.39
C PRO A 237 5.28 7.78 -37.70
N SER A 238 4.70 7.62 -38.89
CA SER A 238 4.13 6.36 -39.35
C SER A 238 4.92 5.80 -40.53
N ALA A 239 5.20 4.50 -40.51
CA ALA A 239 5.85 3.79 -41.60
C ALA A 239 4.79 3.11 -42.51
N ALA A 240 5.18 2.81 -43.75
CA ALA A 240 4.32 2.08 -44.68
C ALA A 240 4.00 0.65 -44.20
N VAL A 241 4.93 0.05 -43.45
CA VAL A 241 4.78 -1.28 -42.86
C VAL A 241 4.89 -1.12 -41.35
N ARG A 242 3.91 -1.67 -40.65
CA ARG A 242 3.90 -1.70 -39.19
C ARG A 242 4.93 -2.72 -38.68
N GLY A 243 5.71 -2.31 -37.69
CA GLY A 243 6.62 -3.20 -36.98
C GLY A 243 5.85 -4.20 -36.12
N ARG A 244 6.57 -5.20 -35.61
CA ARG A 244 5.96 -6.32 -34.89
C ARG A 244 6.21 -6.23 -33.38
N THR A 245 5.47 -7.01 -32.60
CA THR A 245 5.61 -7.05 -31.13
C THR A 245 5.82 -8.45 -30.59
N ALA A 246 6.65 -8.55 -29.56
CA ALA A 246 6.77 -9.75 -28.72
C ALA A 246 6.77 -9.36 -27.23
N ARG A 247 6.48 -10.33 -26.37
CA ARG A 247 6.50 -10.16 -24.92
C ARG A 247 7.34 -11.25 -24.25
N ILE A 248 8.11 -10.87 -23.24
CA ILE A 248 8.95 -11.76 -22.44
C ILE A 248 8.66 -11.49 -20.96
N GLU A 249 8.52 -12.55 -20.16
CA GLU A 249 8.49 -12.45 -18.69
C GLU A 249 9.89 -12.75 -18.16
N LEU A 250 10.45 -11.82 -17.40
CA LEU A 250 11.79 -11.92 -16.84
C LEU A 250 11.72 -12.35 -15.37
N PRO A 251 12.54 -13.32 -14.94
CA PRO A 251 12.62 -13.67 -13.54
C PRO A 251 13.30 -12.55 -12.77
N TRP A 252 12.75 -12.18 -11.61
CA TRP A 252 13.40 -11.31 -10.64
C TRP A 252 12.96 -11.70 -9.22
N PRO A 253 13.86 -11.84 -8.23
CA PRO A 253 13.45 -12.23 -6.88
C PRO A 253 12.68 -11.13 -6.16
N GLU A 254 11.56 -11.47 -5.51
CA GLU A 254 10.72 -10.53 -4.75
C GLU A 254 11.42 -9.88 -3.54
N THR A 255 12.58 -10.40 -3.14
CA THR A 255 13.38 -9.93 -2.00
C THR A 255 14.63 -9.15 -2.40
N VAL A 256 14.85 -8.93 -3.71
CA VAL A 256 16.04 -8.22 -4.22
C VAL A 256 15.57 -6.94 -4.91
N PRO A 257 15.96 -5.74 -4.43
CA PRO A 257 15.50 -4.50 -5.04
C PRO A 257 16.02 -4.36 -6.48
N GLU A 258 15.12 -4.18 -7.44
CA GLU A 258 15.42 -3.96 -8.86
C GLU A 258 16.00 -2.57 -9.16
N GLY A 259 15.92 -1.67 -8.18
CA GLY A 259 16.35 -0.28 -8.30
C GLY A 259 16.27 0.45 -6.98
N GLY A 260 16.51 1.76 -7.03
CA GLY A 260 16.56 2.59 -5.82
C GLY A 260 15.21 3.01 -5.27
N ARG A 261 14.06 2.61 -5.85
CA ARG A 261 12.73 3.11 -5.43
C ARG A 261 12.45 2.83 -3.96
N HIS A 262 12.77 1.61 -3.53
CA HIS A 262 12.58 1.13 -2.16
C HIS A 262 13.87 1.11 -1.34
N GLY A 263 14.92 1.76 -1.84
CA GLY A 263 16.27 1.66 -1.34
C GLY A 263 16.96 0.38 -1.80
N ILE A 264 18.27 0.43 -2.05
CA ILE A 264 19.15 -0.72 -2.19
C ILE A 264 20.34 -0.53 -1.25
N LEU A 265 20.58 -1.51 -0.39
CA LEU A 265 21.64 -1.47 0.60
C LEU A 265 22.94 -1.99 -0.01
N HIS A 266 24.09 -1.50 0.48
CA HIS A 266 25.39 -2.04 0.08
C HIS A 266 25.47 -3.57 0.26
N THR A 267 24.87 -4.08 1.33
CA THR A 267 24.83 -5.51 1.66
C THR A 267 24.01 -6.35 0.69
N GLU A 268 23.23 -5.74 -0.21
CA GLU A 268 22.33 -6.42 -1.16
C GLU A 268 22.87 -6.41 -2.60
N VAL A 269 24.05 -5.82 -2.81
CA VAL A 269 24.65 -5.68 -4.14
C VAL A 269 24.98 -7.05 -4.73
N GLU A 270 25.45 -8.01 -3.93
CA GLU A 270 25.78 -9.36 -4.42
C GLU A 270 24.53 -10.11 -4.90
N GLU A 271 23.42 -10.02 -4.17
CA GLU A 271 22.14 -10.59 -4.58
C GLU A 271 21.59 -9.91 -5.83
N PHE A 272 21.74 -8.58 -5.95
CA PHE A 272 21.39 -7.84 -7.16
C PHE A 272 22.19 -8.33 -8.38
N GLU A 273 23.50 -8.48 -8.27
CA GLU A 273 24.36 -8.96 -9.37
C GLU A 273 24.03 -10.42 -9.77
N THR A 274 23.70 -11.25 -8.80
CA THR A 274 23.26 -12.64 -9.03
C THR A 274 21.91 -12.69 -9.75
N ALA A 275 20.95 -11.87 -9.32
CA ALA A 275 19.65 -11.73 -9.97
C ALA A 275 19.82 -11.21 -11.41
N LEU A 276 20.57 -10.13 -11.60
CA LEU A 276 20.90 -9.55 -12.91
C LEU A 276 21.47 -10.58 -13.87
N SER A 277 22.47 -11.35 -13.43
CA SER A 277 23.11 -12.37 -14.25
C SER A 277 22.11 -13.45 -14.69
N SER A 278 21.27 -13.91 -13.76
CA SER A 278 20.23 -14.93 -14.03
C SER A 278 19.17 -14.41 -15.01
N THR A 279 18.71 -13.17 -14.80
CA THR A 279 17.73 -12.50 -15.67
C THR A 279 18.30 -12.27 -17.07
N ALA A 280 19.56 -11.86 -17.19
CA ALA A 280 20.20 -11.62 -18.47
C ALA A 280 20.33 -12.90 -19.32
N VAL A 281 20.60 -14.05 -18.69
CA VAL A 281 20.63 -15.35 -19.36
C VAL A 281 19.26 -15.68 -19.95
N VAL A 282 18.18 -15.52 -19.17
CA VAL A 282 16.81 -15.76 -19.65
C VAL A 282 16.43 -14.78 -20.75
N LEU A 283 16.71 -13.49 -20.56
CA LEU A 283 16.47 -12.47 -21.57
C LEU A 283 17.14 -12.84 -22.90
N ARG A 284 18.40 -13.26 -22.86
CA ARG A 284 19.14 -13.64 -24.07
C ARG A 284 18.53 -14.87 -24.76
N GLN A 285 18.18 -15.90 -23.99
CA GLN A 285 17.55 -17.11 -24.51
C GLN A 285 16.20 -16.81 -25.16
N GLU A 286 15.38 -16.01 -24.51
CA GLU A 286 14.06 -15.63 -25.02
C GLU A 286 14.19 -14.79 -26.29
N LEU A 287 15.07 -13.77 -26.30
CA LEU A 287 15.35 -12.97 -27.51
C LEU A 287 15.80 -13.85 -28.68
N ASP A 288 16.73 -14.78 -28.46
CA ASP A 288 17.22 -15.70 -29.50
C ASP A 288 16.12 -16.67 -30.00
N SER A 289 15.10 -16.94 -29.19
CA SER A 289 13.98 -17.83 -29.53
C SER A 289 12.83 -17.14 -30.27
N LEU A 290 12.79 -15.80 -30.28
CA LEU A 290 11.67 -15.07 -30.84
C LEU A 290 11.53 -15.32 -32.36
N PRO A 291 10.31 -15.57 -32.86
CA PRO A 291 10.06 -15.94 -34.25
C PRO A 291 10.08 -14.70 -35.16
N TRP A 292 11.23 -14.05 -35.28
CA TRP A 292 11.38 -12.87 -36.14
C TRP A 292 11.57 -13.19 -37.63
N GLY A 293 11.59 -14.47 -37.99
CA GLY A 293 11.76 -14.92 -39.36
C GLY A 293 10.56 -14.75 -40.28
N THR A 294 10.82 -14.20 -41.46
CA THR A 294 9.89 -14.21 -42.58
C THR A 294 9.86 -15.59 -43.25
N GLY A 295 8.92 -16.46 -42.87
CA GLY A 295 8.52 -17.57 -43.75
C GLY A 295 8.36 -18.95 -43.12
N ASN A 296 7.38 -19.69 -43.65
CA ASN A 296 7.09 -21.07 -43.30
C ASN A 296 8.30 -21.99 -43.56
N GLY A 297 8.69 -22.74 -42.53
CA GLY A 297 9.15 -24.14 -42.65
C GLY A 297 10.56 -24.46 -43.16
N ALA A 298 11.32 -23.54 -43.76
CA ALA A 298 12.68 -23.85 -44.23
C ALA A 298 13.74 -22.76 -43.96
N ASP A 299 13.34 -21.52 -43.64
CA ASP A 299 14.24 -20.35 -43.56
C ASP A 299 14.57 -19.88 -42.13
N ARG A 300 14.18 -20.65 -41.10
CA ARG A 300 14.44 -20.30 -39.69
C ARG A 300 15.91 -19.98 -39.41
N SER A 301 16.84 -20.73 -40.00
CA SER A 301 18.28 -20.50 -39.78
C SER A 301 18.81 -19.19 -40.38
N ALA A 302 18.19 -18.64 -41.43
CA ALA A 302 18.60 -17.35 -42.01
C ALA A 302 18.01 -16.19 -41.21
N ALA A 303 16.75 -16.32 -40.81
CA ALA A 303 16.06 -15.39 -39.92
C ALA A 303 16.67 -15.28 -38.52
N GLU A 304 17.07 -16.40 -37.91
CA GLU A 304 17.79 -16.44 -36.63
C GLU A 304 19.13 -15.70 -36.75
N ARG A 305 19.82 -15.84 -37.90
CA ARG A 305 21.05 -15.11 -38.20
C ARG A 305 20.82 -13.61 -38.42
N GLU A 306 19.70 -13.23 -39.05
CA GLU A 306 19.31 -11.82 -39.27
C GLU A 306 18.99 -11.13 -37.94
N PHE A 307 18.19 -11.76 -37.07
CA PHE A 307 17.89 -11.23 -35.74
C PHE A 307 19.12 -11.13 -34.84
N ALA A 308 19.97 -12.16 -34.81
CA ALA A 308 21.20 -12.15 -34.00
C ALA A 308 22.20 -11.06 -34.41
N GLN A 309 22.07 -10.48 -35.60
CA GLN A 309 22.91 -9.40 -36.12
C GLN A 309 22.28 -8.01 -35.96
N ARG A 310 21.00 -7.92 -35.53
CA ARG A 310 20.34 -6.63 -35.36
C ARG A 310 20.78 -5.96 -34.06
N PRO A 311 21.00 -4.64 -34.08
CA PRO A 311 21.23 -3.88 -32.87
C PRO A 311 19.99 -3.86 -31.98
N VAL A 312 20.19 -3.63 -30.69
CA VAL A 312 19.13 -3.49 -29.70
C VAL A 312 19.22 -2.10 -29.05
N VAL A 313 18.09 -1.41 -28.95
CA VAL A 313 17.93 -0.25 -28.08
C VAL A 313 17.13 -0.69 -26.87
N VAL A 314 17.79 -0.82 -25.72
CA VAL A 314 17.16 -1.14 -24.44
C VAL A 314 16.56 0.13 -23.86
N LEU A 315 15.26 0.10 -23.63
CA LEU A 315 14.47 1.23 -23.17
C LEU A 315 14.00 0.98 -21.74
N GLY A 316 14.46 1.79 -20.78
CA GLY A 316 13.86 1.89 -19.46
C GLY A 316 12.62 2.80 -19.48
N HIS A 317 11.66 2.55 -18.59
CA HIS A 317 10.45 3.38 -18.50
C HIS A 317 10.53 4.37 -17.35
N GLU A 318 10.65 5.66 -17.69
CA GLU A 318 10.77 6.79 -16.77
C GLU A 318 11.88 6.59 -15.71
N GLU A 319 11.51 6.60 -14.42
CA GLU A 319 12.42 6.47 -13.28
C GLU A 319 13.05 5.08 -13.15
N PHE A 320 12.54 4.08 -13.88
CA PHE A 320 13.08 2.72 -13.89
C PHE A 320 14.27 2.61 -14.86
N MET A 321 15.39 3.22 -14.45
CA MET A 321 16.55 3.44 -15.33
C MET A 321 17.66 2.40 -15.14
N TYR A 322 18.03 2.07 -13.90
CA TYR A 322 19.29 1.39 -13.62
C TYR A 322 19.32 -0.08 -14.03
N LEU A 323 18.31 -0.89 -13.68
CA LEU A 323 18.29 -2.30 -14.11
C LEU A 323 18.27 -2.43 -15.65
N PRO A 324 17.46 -1.66 -16.40
CA PRO A 324 17.54 -1.67 -17.86
C PRO A 324 18.92 -1.24 -18.40
N LEU A 325 19.59 -0.28 -17.76
CA LEU A 325 20.98 0.09 -18.10
C LEU A 325 21.95 -1.07 -17.87
N ARG A 326 21.82 -1.78 -16.75
CA ARG A 326 22.68 -2.94 -16.43
C ARG A 326 22.45 -4.10 -17.38
N LEU A 327 21.20 -4.39 -17.75
CA LEU A 327 20.87 -5.39 -18.78
C LEU A 327 21.43 -4.99 -20.15
N ALA A 328 21.36 -3.71 -20.52
CA ALA A 328 21.96 -3.20 -21.75
C ALA A 328 23.49 -3.41 -21.78
N GLY A 329 24.16 -3.20 -20.64
CA GLY A 329 25.59 -3.50 -20.48
C GLY A 329 25.90 -4.99 -20.68
N VAL A 330 25.16 -5.88 -20.01
CA VAL A 330 25.36 -7.33 -20.15
C VAL A 330 25.14 -7.82 -21.59
N LEU A 331 24.14 -7.27 -22.31
CA LEU A 331 23.93 -7.58 -23.73
C LEU A 331 25.09 -7.08 -24.59
N ALA A 332 25.59 -5.87 -24.34
CA ALA A 332 26.73 -5.30 -25.04
C ALA A 332 28.01 -6.13 -24.84
N ASP A 333 28.30 -6.51 -23.60
CA ASP A 333 29.43 -7.37 -23.23
C ASP A 333 29.29 -8.78 -23.82
N GLY A 334 28.06 -9.26 -23.98
CA GLY A 334 27.72 -10.50 -24.68
C GLY A 334 27.86 -10.43 -26.20
N GLY A 335 28.30 -9.30 -26.76
CA GLY A 335 28.55 -9.11 -28.18
C GLY A 335 27.36 -8.61 -29.01
N VAL A 336 26.25 -8.23 -28.38
CA VAL A 336 25.09 -7.64 -29.05
C VAL A 336 25.30 -6.14 -29.19
N PRO A 337 25.26 -5.56 -30.40
CA PRO A 337 25.31 -4.10 -30.56
C PRO A 337 24.15 -3.45 -29.80
N THR A 338 24.44 -2.79 -28.69
CA THR A 338 23.42 -2.30 -27.76
C THR A 338 23.55 -0.81 -27.49
N ARG A 339 22.40 -0.12 -27.40
CA ARG A 339 22.25 1.24 -26.86
C ARG A 339 21.22 1.21 -25.74
N TYR A 340 21.38 2.13 -24.81
CA TYR A 340 20.47 2.35 -23.70
C TYR A 340 19.74 3.68 -23.88
N GLN A 341 18.44 3.67 -23.61
CA GLN A 341 17.59 4.86 -23.61
C GLN A 341 16.51 4.78 -22.52
N THR A 342 15.83 5.89 -22.21
CA THR A 342 14.59 5.88 -21.40
C THR A 342 13.45 6.69 -22.01
N THR A 343 12.23 6.40 -21.60
CA THR A 343 11.08 7.30 -21.77
C THR A 343 11.16 8.45 -20.77
N THR A 344 10.35 9.50 -20.95
CA THR A 344 10.33 10.68 -20.08
C THR A 344 8.95 11.33 -19.99
N ARG A 345 8.66 11.96 -18.85
CA ARG A 345 7.49 12.84 -18.68
C ARG A 345 7.63 14.21 -19.33
N SER A 346 8.86 14.63 -19.64
CA SER A 346 9.14 16.02 -20.03
C SER A 346 9.00 16.24 -21.55
N PRO A 347 8.11 17.14 -22.00
CA PRO A 347 8.00 17.48 -23.42
C PRO A 347 9.19 18.33 -23.88
N ALA A 348 9.94 17.80 -24.82
CA ALA A 348 10.94 18.50 -25.62
C ALA A 348 10.42 18.81 -27.03
N TYR A 349 10.98 19.85 -27.65
CA TYR A 349 10.68 20.22 -29.02
C TYR A 349 11.46 19.32 -29.99
N VAL A 350 10.79 18.84 -31.04
CA VAL A 350 11.34 17.90 -32.02
C VAL A 350 11.46 18.62 -33.36
N LEU A 351 12.61 18.44 -34.01
CA LEU A 351 12.90 19.05 -35.30
C LEU A 351 13.87 18.17 -36.09
N ASP A 352 13.43 17.67 -37.24
CA ASP A 352 14.26 16.82 -38.10
C ASP A 352 15.25 17.64 -38.96
N GLU A 353 16.13 18.39 -38.30
CA GLU A 353 17.14 19.24 -38.94
C GLU A 353 18.56 18.73 -38.63
N PRO A 354 19.48 18.70 -39.60
CA PRO A 354 20.88 18.38 -39.34
C PRO A 354 21.50 19.28 -38.27
N GLY A 355 22.07 18.66 -37.23
CA GLY A 355 22.68 19.36 -36.10
C GLY A 355 21.72 19.72 -34.97
N TYR A 356 20.46 19.29 -35.01
CA TYR A 356 19.55 19.31 -33.86
C TYR A 356 19.49 17.93 -33.18
N PRO A 357 19.55 17.84 -31.83
CA PRO A 357 19.64 16.55 -31.13
C PRO A 357 18.37 15.69 -31.20
N LEU A 358 17.17 16.29 -31.21
CA LEU A 358 15.89 15.57 -31.07
C LEU A 358 15.12 15.58 -32.39
N ARG A 359 15.40 14.61 -33.26
CA ARG A 359 14.93 14.61 -34.65
C ARG A 359 13.66 13.78 -34.87
N ARG A 360 13.37 12.83 -33.97
CA ARG A 360 12.10 12.09 -33.94
C ARG A 360 11.48 12.14 -32.56
N GLY A 361 10.17 12.17 -32.49
CA GLY A 361 9.43 12.18 -31.22
C GLY A 361 8.23 11.26 -31.23
N PHE A 362 8.06 10.56 -30.11
CA PHE A 362 6.95 9.68 -29.85
C PHE A 362 6.21 10.21 -28.61
N ARG A 363 4.92 10.45 -28.74
CA ARG A 363 4.00 10.83 -27.66
C ARG A 363 3.01 9.70 -27.47
N PHE A 364 2.97 9.14 -26.28
CA PHE A 364 2.10 8.01 -25.95
C PHE A 364 1.37 8.23 -24.63
N THR A 365 0.28 7.50 -24.45
CA THR A 365 -0.51 7.47 -23.21
C THR A 365 0.31 6.87 -22.08
N ALA A 366 0.28 7.48 -20.90
CA ALA A 366 0.94 6.91 -19.72
C ALA A 366 0.38 5.51 -19.43
N PRO A 367 1.24 4.48 -19.29
CA PRO A 367 0.77 3.14 -19.01
C PRO A 367 0.20 3.00 -17.59
N GLU A 368 0.68 3.78 -16.63
CA GLU A 368 0.24 3.68 -15.23
C GLU A 368 -1.23 4.10 -15.04
N SER A 369 -1.94 3.42 -14.13
CA SER A 369 -3.35 3.73 -13.80
C SER A 369 -3.50 5.08 -13.11
N GLY A 370 -4.49 5.87 -13.51
CA GLY A 370 -4.78 7.20 -12.93
C GLY A 370 -3.89 8.34 -13.45
N GLU A 371 -2.96 8.05 -14.36
CA GLU A 371 -2.12 9.05 -15.02
C GLU A 371 -2.74 9.47 -16.37
N GLU A 372 -3.01 10.78 -16.52
CA GLU A 372 -3.61 11.37 -17.72
C GLU A 372 -2.60 12.13 -18.59
N SER A 373 -1.47 12.56 -18.00
CA SER A 373 -0.45 13.30 -18.74
C SER A 373 0.31 12.37 -19.69
N PRO A 374 0.57 12.77 -20.95
CA PRO A 374 1.29 11.95 -21.90
C PRO A 374 2.75 11.73 -21.48
N ARG A 375 3.35 10.67 -22.05
CA ARG A 375 4.77 10.36 -21.95
C ARG A 375 5.43 10.51 -23.31
N TYR A 376 6.75 10.65 -23.29
CA TYR A 376 7.53 10.93 -24.48
C TYR A 376 8.75 10.01 -24.59
N LEU A 377 9.13 9.74 -25.83
CA LEU A 377 10.38 9.09 -26.22
C LEU A 377 10.93 9.82 -27.43
N TYR A 378 12.24 10.02 -27.50
CA TYR A 378 12.89 10.77 -28.56
C TYR A 378 13.88 9.89 -29.32
N ASN A 379 13.98 10.12 -30.63
CA ASN A 379 14.87 9.42 -31.55
C ASN A 379 14.58 7.91 -31.72
N ALA A 380 14.72 7.10 -30.66
CA ALA A 380 14.47 5.65 -30.65
C ALA A 380 15.00 4.91 -31.89
N HIS A 381 16.20 5.27 -32.35
CA HIS A 381 16.84 4.70 -33.54
C HIS A 381 18.34 4.53 -33.31
N TRP A 382 18.99 3.77 -34.18
CA TRP A 382 20.44 3.61 -34.11
C TRP A 382 21.16 4.89 -34.60
N PRO A 383 22.07 5.50 -33.82
CA PRO A 383 22.64 6.80 -34.15
C PRO A 383 23.46 6.84 -35.46
N GLU A 384 24.13 5.75 -35.78
CA GLU A 384 24.99 5.65 -36.95
C GLU A 384 24.17 5.52 -38.25
N PRO A 385 24.41 6.38 -39.26
CA PRO A 385 23.69 6.31 -40.53
C PRO A 385 23.99 4.98 -41.25
N TYR A 386 22.94 4.40 -41.87
CA TYR A 386 22.98 3.12 -42.61
C TYR A 386 23.12 1.85 -41.75
N ALA A 387 23.00 1.94 -40.43
CA ALA A 387 22.88 0.76 -39.59
C ALA A 387 21.53 0.05 -39.81
N PRO A 388 21.45 -1.29 -39.63
CA PRO A 388 20.18 -2.01 -39.66
C PRO A 388 19.24 -1.52 -38.55
N ASP A 389 17.93 -1.58 -38.81
CA ASP A 389 16.92 -1.12 -37.86
C ASP A 389 17.00 -1.89 -36.54
N PRO A 390 17.10 -1.20 -35.40
CA PRO A 390 17.23 -1.86 -34.12
C PRO A 390 15.91 -2.53 -33.70
N ILE A 391 16.04 -3.53 -32.83
CA ILE A 391 14.92 -3.98 -32.00
C ILE A 391 14.83 -3.03 -30.81
N ILE A 392 13.63 -2.54 -30.52
CA ILE A 392 13.38 -1.74 -29.33
C ILE A 392 12.97 -2.70 -28.21
N LEU A 393 13.86 -2.92 -27.24
CA LEU A 393 13.61 -3.75 -26.08
C LEU A 393 13.14 -2.88 -24.91
N VAL A 394 11.84 -2.84 -24.67
CA VAL A 394 11.24 -2.11 -23.55
C VAL A 394 11.30 -2.98 -22.30
N ILE A 395 12.00 -2.50 -21.26
CA ILE A 395 12.03 -3.14 -19.94
C ILE A 395 11.06 -2.39 -19.02
N ALA A 396 10.00 -3.06 -18.58
CA ALA A 396 8.97 -2.48 -17.72
C ALA A 396 8.86 -3.24 -16.39
N ASP A 397 8.57 -2.48 -15.33
CA ASP A 397 8.17 -3.00 -14.02
C ASP A 397 6.64 -3.02 -13.87
N GLU A 398 6.14 -3.73 -12.86
CA GLU A 398 4.71 -3.96 -12.62
C GLU A 398 3.81 -2.71 -12.72
N PRO A 399 4.18 -1.51 -12.21
CA PRO A 399 3.34 -0.32 -12.33
C PRO A 399 3.05 0.11 -13.79
N ALA A 400 3.98 -0.18 -14.70
CA ALA A 400 3.87 0.17 -16.12
C ALA A 400 3.38 -0.99 -16.99
N ASP A 401 3.30 -2.21 -16.43
CA ASP A 401 2.76 -3.37 -17.12
C ASP A 401 1.24 -3.39 -17.07
N THR A 402 0.61 -2.57 -17.90
CA THR A 402 -0.85 -2.48 -18.02
C THR A 402 -1.30 -2.63 -19.47
N ASP A 403 -2.59 -2.87 -19.68
CA ASP A 403 -3.19 -2.88 -21.02
C ASP A 403 -2.99 -1.55 -21.78
N ARG A 404 -2.75 -0.42 -21.07
CA ARG A 404 -2.49 0.88 -21.69
C ARG A 404 -1.13 0.92 -22.41
N MET A 405 -0.18 0.07 -22.03
CA MET A 405 1.13 -0.06 -22.69
C MET A 405 1.01 -0.54 -24.14
N THR A 406 0.03 -1.43 -24.41
CA THR A 406 -0.20 -2.08 -25.71
C THR A 406 -1.44 -1.55 -26.46
N ALA A 407 -2.33 -0.83 -25.78
CA ALA A 407 -3.50 -0.20 -26.36
C ALA A 407 -3.16 0.84 -27.46
N VAL A 408 -4.17 1.22 -28.24
CA VAL A 408 -4.05 2.29 -29.24
C VAL A 408 -3.59 3.59 -28.56
N GLY A 409 -2.54 4.21 -29.10
CA GLY A 409 -1.86 5.36 -28.52
C GLY A 409 -0.90 5.04 -27.37
N GLY A 410 -0.76 3.77 -26.98
CA GLY A 410 0.26 3.28 -26.05
C GLY A 410 1.65 3.21 -26.68
N LEU A 411 2.69 2.94 -25.86
CA LEU A 411 4.09 2.98 -26.32
C LEU A 411 4.36 1.97 -27.45
N LEU A 412 3.89 0.73 -27.30
CA LEU A 412 4.09 -0.31 -28.32
C LEU A 412 3.33 0.03 -29.60
N ASP A 413 2.15 0.64 -29.49
CA ASP A 413 1.35 1.06 -30.64
C ASP A 413 2.08 2.13 -31.45
N VAL A 414 2.56 3.20 -30.81
CA VAL A 414 3.25 4.29 -31.52
C VAL A 414 4.59 3.88 -32.12
N LEU A 415 5.34 2.99 -31.46
CA LEU A 415 6.63 2.51 -31.96
C LEU A 415 6.44 1.55 -33.15
N THR A 416 5.50 0.61 -33.06
CA THR A 416 5.22 -0.29 -34.18
C THR A 416 4.60 0.42 -35.36
N ALA A 417 3.74 1.43 -35.13
CA ALA A 417 3.22 2.28 -36.21
C ALA A 417 4.35 2.99 -36.97
N ALA A 418 5.45 3.32 -36.30
CA ALA A 418 6.65 3.88 -36.90
C ALA A 418 7.58 2.87 -37.57
N GLY A 419 7.19 1.59 -37.64
CA GLY A 419 7.94 0.51 -38.28
C GLY A 419 8.90 -0.24 -37.37
N ALA A 420 9.00 0.10 -36.09
CA ALA A 420 9.94 -0.55 -35.18
C ALA A 420 9.43 -1.92 -34.69
N ASP A 421 10.31 -2.91 -34.66
CA ASP A 421 10.03 -4.16 -33.94
C ASP A 421 10.29 -3.94 -32.45
N VAL A 422 9.29 -4.27 -31.63
CA VAL A 422 9.30 -3.97 -30.19
C VAL A 422 9.18 -5.25 -29.39
N VAL A 423 10.07 -5.45 -28.44
CA VAL A 423 9.98 -6.51 -27.43
C VAL A 423 9.66 -5.84 -26.10
N LEU A 424 8.54 -6.22 -25.48
CA LEU A 424 8.22 -5.83 -24.12
C LEU A 424 8.68 -6.93 -23.17
N ALA A 425 9.74 -6.67 -22.41
CA ALA A 425 10.19 -7.56 -21.35
C ALA A 425 9.74 -6.99 -19.99
N VAL A 426 8.97 -7.79 -19.27
CA VAL A 426 8.39 -7.38 -17.99
C VAL A 426 9.02 -8.17 -16.87
N LEU A 427 9.34 -7.51 -15.77
CA LEU A 427 9.72 -8.15 -14.52
C LEU A 427 8.82 -7.69 -13.38
N ARG A 428 8.57 -8.61 -12.45
CA ARG A 428 7.94 -8.28 -11.17
C ARG A 428 9.02 -7.79 -10.23
N GLY A 429 8.97 -6.51 -9.86
CA GLY A 429 9.91 -5.90 -8.93
C GLY A 429 9.83 -6.52 -7.54
N ALA A 430 10.70 -6.09 -6.65
CA ALA A 430 10.67 -6.51 -5.26
C ALA A 430 9.37 -6.08 -4.58
N ASP A 431 8.79 -6.96 -3.74
CA ASP A 431 7.64 -6.58 -2.92
C ASP A 431 8.16 -5.73 -1.74
N PRO A 432 7.73 -4.47 -1.59
CA PRO A 432 8.10 -3.58 -0.47
C PRO A 432 7.99 -4.25 0.90
N ARG A 433 6.98 -5.10 1.10
CA ARG A 433 6.71 -5.79 2.36
C ARG A 433 7.70 -6.93 2.59
N ARG A 434 8.07 -7.66 1.53
CA ARG A 434 9.09 -8.71 1.57
C ARG A 434 10.48 -8.11 1.80
N LEU A 435 10.83 -7.01 1.12
CA LEU A 435 12.06 -6.26 1.36
C LEU A 435 12.17 -5.82 2.82
N ALA A 436 11.11 -5.19 3.36
CA ALA A 436 11.09 -4.76 4.75
C ALA A 436 11.27 -5.94 5.73
N SER A 437 10.62 -7.07 5.44
CA SER A 437 10.74 -8.29 6.25
C SER A 437 12.15 -8.88 6.26
N VAL A 438 12.76 -9.05 5.07
CA VAL A 438 14.12 -9.61 4.94
C VAL A 438 15.16 -8.68 5.59
N ARG A 439 15.08 -7.37 5.34
CA ARG A 439 15.98 -6.39 5.95
C ARG A 439 15.86 -6.33 7.47
N ALA A 440 14.65 -6.53 8.01
CA ALA A 440 14.45 -6.65 9.45
C ALA A 440 15.08 -7.93 10.03
N ALA A 441 15.03 -9.05 9.30
CA ALA A 441 15.65 -10.30 9.72
C ALA A 441 17.20 -10.24 9.74
N VAL A 442 17.82 -9.61 8.73
CA VAL A 442 19.28 -9.46 8.63
C VAL A 442 19.85 -8.52 9.71
N ARG A 443 19.16 -7.41 10.04
CA ARG A 443 19.56 -6.54 11.18
C ARG A 443 19.51 -7.25 12.53
N GLY A 444 18.78 -8.37 12.64
CA GLY A 444 18.74 -9.21 13.82
C GLY A 444 19.95 -10.15 13.99
N SER A 445 20.80 -10.35 12.97
CA SER A 445 21.89 -11.34 13.00
C SER A 445 23.30 -10.77 13.24
N SER A 446 23.52 -9.47 13.01
CA SER A 446 24.87 -8.86 12.98
C SER A 446 25.32 -8.11 14.27
N SER A 447 24.56 -8.15 15.36
CA SER A 447 24.93 -7.51 16.63
C SER A 447 25.15 -8.52 17.77
N SER A 448 26.34 -9.12 17.82
CA SER A 448 26.81 -9.85 19.00
C SER A 448 28.13 -9.29 19.53
N SER A 449 28.05 -8.21 20.33
CA SER A 449 28.90 -8.09 21.51
C SER A 449 28.34 -7.06 22.50
N ASN A 450 27.90 -7.60 23.65
CA ASN A 450 27.74 -6.96 24.94
C ASN A 450 26.93 -5.66 25.04
N LEU A 451 25.60 -5.82 25.17
CA LEU A 451 24.77 -5.24 26.25
C LEU A 451 23.35 -5.86 26.21
N GLY A 452 23.15 -6.89 27.04
CA GLY A 452 21.87 -7.33 27.65
C GLY A 452 20.55 -7.38 26.86
N ALA A 453 20.11 -8.60 26.55
CA ALA A 453 18.72 -9.07 26.41
C ALA A 453 17.85 -8.59 25.21
N SER A 454 17.67 -9.51 24.24
CA SER A 454 16.47 -9.82 23.42
C SER A 454 15.74 -8.68 22.69
N ARG A 455 15.62 -8.77 21.35
CA ARG A 455 14.51 -8.13 20.62
C ARG A 455 14.21 -8.83 19.29
N ALA A 456 13.36 -9.85 19.37
CA ALA A 456 12.50 -10.28 18.27
C ALA A 456 11.71 -9.07 17.71
N LEU A 457 11.29 -9.13 16.44
CA LEU A 457 10.34 -8.19 15.82
C LEU A 457 9.22 -7.84 16.81
N LEU A 458 9.24 -6.64 17.39
CA LEU A 458 8.24 -6.25 18.37
C LEU A 458 6.96 -5.87 17.63
N LEU A 459 6.08 -6.85 17.43
CA LEU A 459 4.65 -6.57 17.34
C LEU A 459 4.18 -5.92 18.66
N PRO A 460 3.13 -5.08 18.63
CA PRO A 460 2.59 -4.52 19.87
C PRO A 460 2.22 -5.63 20.85
N SER A 461 2.49 -5.39 22.14
CA SER A 461 2.12 -6.35 23.19
C SER A 461 0.61 -6.32 23.40
N ALA A 462 0.01 -7.50 23.60
CA ALA A 462 -1.40 -7.60 23.98
C ALA A 462 -1.66 -6.90 25.32
N LEU A 463 -2.73 -6.11 25.40
CA LEU A 463 -3.14 -5.44 26.64
C LEU A 463 -3.95 -6.40 27.52
N ARG A 464 -3.97 -6.15 28.83
CA ARG A 464 -4.67 -6.98 29.83
C ARG A 464 -5.28 -6.12 30.94
N GLY A 465 -6.31 -6.64 31.61
CA GLY A 465 -6.84 -6.01 32.81
C GLY A 465 -5.85 -6.09 33.98
N PRO A 466 -5.91 -5.16 34.96
CA PRO A 466 -6.81 -4.02 35.05
C PRO A 466 -6.31 -2.79 34.27
N GLU A 467 -5.16 -2.88 33.60
CA GLU A 467 -4.59 -1.77 32.84
C GLU A 467 -5.47 -1.40 31.65
N PHE A 468 -5.99 -2.40 30.94
CA PHE A 468 -6.95 -2.25 29.85
C PHE A 468 -8.09 -3.26 29.94
N GLY A 469 -9.30 -2.74 30.15
CA GLY A 469 -10.52 -3.52 30.34
C GLY A 469 -10.69 -4.08 31.76
N SER A 470 -11.91 -4.51 32.09
CA SER A 470 -12.28 -4.94 33.44
C SER A 470 -12.27 -6.45 33.70
N TYR A 471 -12.06 -7.28 32.66
CA TYR A 471 -11.85 -8.72 32.85
C TYR A 471 -10.49 -9.02 33.46
N ALA A 472 -10.35 -10.18 34.12
CA ALA A 472 -9.10 -10.57 34.75
C ALA A 472 -7.97 -10.77 33.70
N PRO A 473 -6.71 -10.45 34.05
CA PRO A 473 -5.58 -10.49 33.11
C PRO A 473 -5.34 -11.86 32.47
N ASP A 474 -5.66 -12.93 33.20
CA ASP A 474 -5.48 -14.29 32.70
C ASP A 474 -6.61 -14.73 31.77
N GLU A 475 -7.77 -14.03 31.74
CA GLU A 475 -8.99 -14.46 31.03
C GLU A 475 -9.08 -14.02 29.57
N VAL A 476 -8.50 -12.86 29.22
CA VAL A 476 -8.46 -12.34 27.85
C VAL A 476 -7.23 -11.45 27.63
N ALA A 477 -6.64 -11.56 26.44
CA ALA A 477 -5.62 -10.65 25.95
C ALA A 477 -6.20 -9.77 24.82
N TRP A 478 -6.11 -8.46 24.94
CA TRP A 478 -6.63 -7.53 23.94
C TRP A 478 -5.55 -7.22 22.91
N LEU A 479 -5.79 -7.62 21.66
CA LEU A 479 -4.97 -7.18 20.51
C LEU A 479 -5.58 -5.89 19.98
N LEU A 480 -5.52 -4.85 20.80
CA LEU A 480 -6.04 -3.52 20.55
C LEU A 480 -5.05 -2.47 21.04
N LYS A 481 -5.01 -1.30 20.39
CA LYS A 481 -4.27 -0.14 20.89
C LYS A 481 -5.11 0.63 21.91
N ASP A 482 -4.51 1.00 23.05
CA ASP A 482 -5.17 1.84 24.06
C ASP A 482 -5.29 3.28 23.53
N LEU A 483 -6.53 3.71 23.25
CA LEU A 483 -6.87 5.07 22.84
C LEU A 483 -7.61 5.85 23.94
N SER A 484 -7.63 5.38 25.19
CA SER A 484 -8.34 6.03 26.31
C SER A 484 -8.01 7.52 26.47
N ALA A 485 -6.78 7.94 26.11
CA ALA A 485 -6.34 9.33 26.22
C ALA A 485 -6.72 10.22 25.02
N ALA A 486 -7.16 9.65 23.90
CA ALA A 486 -7.52 10.41 22.70
C ALA A 486 -8.92 11.02 22.85
N ASP A 487 -9.17 12.21 22.29
CA ASP A 487 -10.53 12.78 22.24
C ASP A 487 -11.27 12.24 21.01
N LEU A 488 -12.15 11.25 21.21
CA LEU A 488 -12.78 10.48 20.13
C LEU A 488 -14.30 10.61 20.11
N GLU A 489 -14.89 11.03 21.22
CA GLU A 489 -16.32 11.16 21.42
C GLU A 489 -16.83 12.43 20.75
N ALA A 490 -17.66 12.27 19.73
CA ALA A 490 -18.29 13.38 19.03
C ALA A 490 -19.82 13.35 19.17
N ASP A 491 -20.44 14.53 19.10
CA ASP A 491 -21.90 14.64 19.06
C ASP A 491 -22.48 13.84 17.88
N VAL A 492 -23.63 13.20 18.13
CA VAL A 492 -24.28 12.28 17.19
C VAL A 492 -24.65 12.99 15.88
N VAL A 493 -25.06 14.26 15.92
CA VAL A 493 -25.49 15.03 14.75
C VAL A 493 -24.31 15.37 13.85
N ASP A 494 -23.20 15.83 14.42
CA ASP A 494 -21.99 16.18 13.67
C ASP A 494 -21.29 14.94 13.10
N ARG A 495 -21.39 13.80 13.78
CA ARG A 495 -20.88 12.51 13.30
C ARG A 495 -21.70 11.98 12.13
N GLU A 496 -23.03 11.99 12.25
CA GLU A 496 -23.92 11.52 11.18
C GLU A 496 -23.76 12.39 9.92
N ARG A 497 -23.61 13.71 10.07
CA ARG A 497 -23.37 14.63 8.96
C ARG A 497 -22.07 14.33 8.21
N ARG A 498 -20.96 14.07 8.91
CA ARG A 498 -19.65 13.77 8.29
C ARG A 498 -19.61 12.40 7.60
N ILE A 499 -20.30 11.41 8.17
CA ILE A 499 -20.44 10.07 7.59
C ILE A 499 -21.31 10.13 6.33
N GLN A 500 -22.46 10.81 6.39
CA GLN A 500 -23.35 10.96 5.23
C GLN A 500 -22.73 11.81 4.10
N ALA A 501 -21.83 12.74 4.43
CA ALA A 501 -21.06 13.51 3.46
C ALA A 501 -19.86 12.74 2.85
N GLY A 502 -19.59 11.50 3.30
CA GLY A 502 -18.45 10.70 2.83
C GLY A 502 -17.07 11.18 3.31
N THR A 503 -17.03 12.16 4.22
CA THR A 503 -15.80 12.79 4.71
C THR A 503 -15.13 12.06 5.88
N ALA A 504 -15.81 11.10 6.52
CA ALA A 504 -15.29 10.30 7.62
C ALA A 504 -16.00 8.94 7.71
N HIS A 505 -15.28 7.89 8.10
CA HIS A 505 -15.88 6.56 8.34
C HIS A 505 -16.41 6.44 9.78
N TYR A 506 -17.46 5.63 10.00
CA TYR A 506 -18.11 5.50 11.31
C TYR A 506 -17.19 4.95 12.41
N ALA A 507 -16.10 4.29 12.01
CA ALA A 507 -15.10 3.67 12.87
C ALA A 507 -13.94 4.62 13.23
N GLU A 508 -13.89 5.83 12.67
CA GLU A 508 -12.83 6.81 12.97
C GLU A 508 -13.10 7.61 14.27
N SER A 509 -14.33 7.52 14.81
CA SER A 509 -14.74 8.22 16.04
C SER A 509 -15.75 7.40 16.86
N LEU A 510 -15.91 7.75 18.14
CA LEU A 510 -16.84 7.08 19.05
C LEU A 510 -18.08 7.93 19.32
N PRO A 511 -19.27 7.33 19.47
CA PRO A 511 -20.41 8.03 20.07
C PRO A 511 -20.18 8.19 21.58
N VAL A 512 -20.72 9.25 22.16
CA VAL A 512 -20.76 9.43 23.63
C VAL A 512 -21.43 8.21 24.27
N GLU A 513 -20.77 7.65 25.28
CA GLU A 513 -21.21 6.44 25.95
C GLU A 513 -22.42 6.73 26.85
N TYR A 514 -23.62 6.36 26.38
CA TYR A 514 -24.86 6.54 27.12
C TYR A 514 -24.88 5.72 28.41
N GLN A 515 -25.08 6.39 29.54
CA GLN A 515 -25.31 5.75 30.83
C GLN A 515 -26.81 5.46 31.04
N PRO A 516 -27.21 4.20 31.19
CA PRO A 516 -28.60 3.85 31.39
C PRO A 516 -29.14 4.30 32.75
N ASP A 517 -30.43 4.65 32.77
CA ASP A 517 -31.19 4.97 33.97
C ASP A 517 -31.46 3.72 34.85
N ALA A 518 -32.05 3.94 36.03
CA ALA A 518 -32.34 2.88 36.99
C ALA A 518 -33.26 1.78 36.41
N ALA A 519 -34.29 2.17 35.66
CA ALA A 519 -35.23 1.22 35.04
C ALA A 519 -34.54 0.29 34.05
N TYR A 520 -33.50 0.78 33.37
CA TYR A 520 -32.73 -0.02 32.43
C TYR A 520 -31.75 -1.00 33.10
N ARG A 521 -31.21 -0.64 34.27
CA ARG A 521 -30.40 -1.57 35.08
C ARG A 521 -31.26 -2.70 35.63
N GLU A 522 -32.50 -2.41 36.03
CA GLU A 522 -33.47 -3.44 36.43
C GLU A 522 -33.81 -4.40 35.28
N LEU A 523 -33.96 -3.88 34.06
CA LEU A 523 -34.16 -4.72 32.88
C LEU A 523 -32.97 -5.67 32.66
N PHE A 524 -31.74 -5.18 32.77
CA PHE A 524 -30.54 -6.03 32.68
C PHE A 524 -30.55 -7.12 33.75
N ASP A 525 -30.78 -6.77 35.01
CA ASP A 525 -30.78 -7.72 36.12
C ASP A 525 -31.83 -8.81 35.96
N LYS A 526 -33.04 -8.42 35.54
CA LYS A 526 -34.13 -9.36 35.25
C LYS A 526 -33.78 -10.30 34.10
N VAL A 527 -33.32 -9.74 32.97
CA VAL A 527 -32.96 -10.52 31.78
C VAL A 527 -31.80 -11.47 32.09
N LEU A 528 -30.80 -11.03 32.86
CA LEU A 528 -29.69 -11.89 33.26
C LEU A 528 -30.18 -13.07 34.08
N ALA A 529 -30.98 -12.83 35.12
CA ALA A 529 -31.52 -13.90 35.97
C ALA A 529 -32.40 -14.90 35.18
N GLU A 530 -33.24 -14.40 34.27
CA GLU A 530 -34.15 -15.24 33.48
C GLU A 530 -33.42 -16.02 32.37
N SER A 531 -32.32 -15.50 31.83
CA SER A 531 -31.64 -16.10 30.68
C SER A 531 -30.34 -16.82 31.02
N ALA A 532 -29.76 -16.66 32.21
CA ALA A 532 -28.43 -17.20 32.57
C ALA A 532 -28.27 -18.70 32.27
N GLN A 533 -29.24 -19.53 32.66
CA GLN A 533 -29.20 -20.97 32.36
C GLN A 533 -29.26 -21.27 30.86
N ARG A 534 -30.07 -20.52 30.11
CA ARG A 534 -30.17 -20.67 28.65
C ARG A 534 -28.87 -20.28 27.96
N LEU A 535 -28.25 -19.16 28.38
CA LEU A 535 -26.92 -18.76 27.89
C LEU A 535 -25.87 -19.82 28.23
N ALA A 536 -25.85 -20.32 29.47
CA ALA A 536 -24.90 -21.33 29.92
C ALA A 536 -24.98 -22.61 29.09
N LEU A 537 -26.19 -23.09 28.80
CA LEU A 537 -26.39 -24.24 27.93
C LEU A 537 -25.87 -23.96 26.51
N ALA A 538 -26.22 -22.83 25.91
CA ALA A 538 -25.76 -22.47 24.56
C ALA A 538 -24.23 -22.31 24.47
N VAL A 539 -23.59 -21.73 25.48
CA VAL A 539 -22.13 -21.64 25.61
C VAL A 539 -21.51 -23.03 25.69
N ALA A 540 -22.00 -23.88 26.59
CA ALA A 540 -21.48 -25.22 26.77
C ALA A 540 -21.63 -26.05 25.50
N THR A 541 -22.79 -25.96 24.83
CA THR A 541 -23.05 -26.61 23.54
C THR A 541 -22.08 -26.15 22.46
N VAL A 542 -21.89 -24.84 22.26
CA VAL A 542 -20.98 -24.35 21.21
C VAL A 542 -19.53 -24.69 21.50
N ALA A 543 -19.11 -24.64 22.78
CA ALA A 543 -17.76 -25.03 23.18
C ALA A 543 -17.47 -26.52 22.92
N GLU A 544 -18.40 -27.41 23.27
CA GLU A 544 -18.25 -28.85 22.99
C GLU A 544 -18.33 -29.16 21.48
N LEU A 545 -19.14 -28.43 20.70
CA LEU A 545 -19.14 -28.54 19.24
C LEU A 545 -17.81 -28.14 18.63
N VAL A 546 -17.21 -27.03 19.07
CA VAL A 546 -15.88 -26.61 18.63
C VAL A 546 -14.84 -27.69 18.94
N VAL A 547 -14.83 -28.23 20.16
CA VAL A 547 -13.90 -29.30 20.53
C VAL A 547 -14.10 -30.56 19.71
N ALA A 548 -15.36 -30.93 19.43
CA ALA A 548 -15.67 -32.09 18.60
C ALA A 548 -15.20 -31.92 17.13
N GLU A 549 -15.16 -30.68 16.63
CA GLU A 549 -14.82 -30.38 15.24
C GLU A 549 -13.34 -30.03 15.02
N ARG A 550 -12.70 -29.42 16.02
CA ARG A 550 -11.35 -28.84 15.93
C ARG A 550 -10.35 -29.52 16.84
N GLY A 551 -10.80 -30.35 17.77
CA GLY A 551 -9.95 -30.96 18.79
C GLY A 551 -9.76 -30.06 20.02
N ARG A 552 -8.80 -30.43 20.87
CA ARG A 552 -8.55 -29.78 22.16
C ARG A 552 -7.49 -28.68 22.11
N ASP A 553 -6.69 -28.66 21.03
CA ASP A 553 -5.62 -27.69 20.81
C ASP A 553 -6.16 -26.54 19.96
N ILE A 554 -6.90 -25.64 20.61
CA ILE A 554 -7.59 -24.52 19.98
C ILE A 554 -7.24 -23.22 20.67
N VAL A 555 -7.32 -22.12 19.91
CA VAL A 555 -7.12 -20.76 20.40
C VAL A 555 -8.38 -19.96 20.12
N LEU A 556 -8.99 -19.41 21.18
CA LEU A 556 -10.20 -18.62 21.04
C LEU A 556 -9.83 -17.17 20.67
N VAL A 557 -10.44 -16.65 19.62
CA VAL A 557 -10.25 -15.27 19.16
C VAL A 557 -11.61 -14.60 19.06
N SER A 558 -11.98 -13.82 20.08
CA SER A 558 -13.25 -13.11 20.11
C SER A 558 -13.21 -11.83 19.27
N LEU A 559 -14.30 -11.56 18.54
CA LEU A 559 -14.53 -10.25 17.94
C LEU A 559 -14.92 -9.28 19.06
N ALA A 560 -14.18 -8.17 19.15
CA ALA A 560 -14.24 -7.26 20.29
C ALA A 560 -15.67 -6.78 20.62
N ARG A 561 -15.95 -6.66 21.92
CA ARG A 561 -17.27 -6.41 22.54
C ARG A 561 -18.21 -7.60 22.55
N ALA A 562 -18.89 -7.91 21.43
CA ALA A 562 -19.99 -8.86 21.47
C ALA A 562 -19.50 -10.31 21.66
N GLY A 563 -18.37 -10.65 21.03
CA GLY A 563 -17.74 -11.96 21.17
C GLY A 563 -16.97 -12.14 22.47
N THR A 564 -16.45 -11.07 23.07
CA THR A 564 -15.51 -11.18 24.22
C THR A 564 -16.10 -11.88 25.45
N PRO A 565 -17.32 -11.54 25.94
CA PRO A 565 -17.96 -12.28 27.03
C PRO A 565 -18.18 -13.75 26.68
N ILE A 566 -18.45 -14.05 25.40
CA ILE A 566 -18.72 -15.42 24.95
C ILE A 566 -17.44 -16.25 24.89
N GLY A 567 -16.35 -15.70 24.35
CA GLY A 567 -15.04 -16.36 24.38
C GLY A 567 -14.57 -16.64 25.81
N LEU A 568 -14.80 -15.70 26.75
CA LEU A 568 -14.56 -15.91 28.18
C LEU A 568 -15.39 -17.08 28.73
N LEU A 569 -16.70 -17.10 28.47
CA LEU A 569 -17.60 -18.13 28.96
C LEU A 569 -17.28 -19.52 28.37
N MET A 570 -16.94 -19.59 27.08
CA MET A 570 -16.47 -20.83 26.44
C MET A 570 -15.21 -21.34 27.11
N ARG A 571 -14.23 -20.46 27.35
CA ARG A 571 -13.00 -20.81 28.05
C ARG A 571 -13.26 -21.30 29.48
N ARG A 572 -14.13 -20.64 30.24
CA ARG A 572 -14.51 -21.07 31.60
C ARG A 572 -15.16 -22.45 31.58
N TRP A 573 -16.06 -22.73 30.63
CA TRP A 573 -16.65 -24.06 30.45
C TRP A 573 -15.57 -25.11 30.18
N LEU A 574 -14.69 -24.85 29.21
CA LEU A 574 -13.59 -25.75 28.82
C LEU A 574 -12.62 -26.01 29.98
N ARG A 575 -12.33 -25.02 30.83
CA ARG A 575 -11.56 -25.22 32.06
C ARG A 575 -12.21 -26.23 33.01
N THR A 576 -13.55 -26.25 33.12
CA THR A 576 -14.25 -27.30 33.91
C THR A 576 -14.06 -28.71 33.34
N ARG A 577 -13.63 -28.81 32.08
CA ARG A 577 -13.31 -30.07 31.36
C ARG A 577 -11.82 -30.41 31.39
N GLY A 578 -11.00 -29.61 32.08
CA GLY A 578 -9.54 -29.74 32.06
C GLY A 578 -8.92 -29.39 30.72
N ILE A 579 -9.52 -28.46 29.98
CA ILE A 579 -8.98 -27.89 28.73
C ILE A 579 -8.72 -26.40 29.00
N ASP A 580 -7.46 -26.00 29.08
CA ASP A 580 -7.09 -24.59 29.15
C ASP A 580 -6.69 -24.11 27.75
N VAL A 581 -7.29 -23.02 27.30
CA VAL A 581 -7.11 -22.47 25.95
C VAL A 581 -6.73 -20.99 26.04
N PRO A 582 -5.80 -20.50 25.19
CA PRO A 582 -5.56 -19.07 25.07
C PRO A 582 -6.81 -18.35 24.54
N HIS A 583 -7.00 -17.11 24.97
CA HIS A 583 -8.12 -16.28 24.52
C HIS A 583 -7.67 -14.85 24.23
N TYR A 584 -7.92 -14.42 22.99
CA TYR A 584 -7.64 -13.08 22.49
C TYR A 584 -8.93 -12.35 22.11
N ALA A 585 -8.92 -11.03 22.16
CA ALA A 585 -9.96 -10.18 21.58
C ALA A 585 -9.34 -9.29 20.49
N VAL A 586 -9.96 -9.28 19.30
CA VAL A 586 -9.45 -8.57 18.11
C VAL A 586 -10.50 -7.65 17.51
N SER A 587 -10.05 -6.64 16.77
CA SER A 587 -10.96 -5.78 16.02
C SER A 587 -11.37 -6.38 14.69
N ILE A 588 -12.65 -6.23 14.36
CA ILE A 588 -13.16 -6.28 12.98
C ILE A 588 -14.07 -5.07 12.76
N VAL A 589 -13.95 -4.44 11.59
CA VAL A 589 -14.72 -3.26 11.22
C VAL A 589 -15.38 -3.54 9.87
N ARG A 590 -16.72 -3.40 9.81
CA ARG A 590 -17.46 -3.59 8.55
C ARG A 590 -16.94 -2.64 7.47
N ASP A 591 -16.84 -3.15 6.23
CA ASP A 591 -16.32 -2.45 5.06
C ASP A 591 -14.82 -2.08 5.15
N ARG A 592 -14.11 -2.61 6.17
CA ARG A 592 -12.67 -2.35 6.44
C ARG A 592 -11.90 -3.62 6.84
N GLY A 593 -12.58 -4.72 7.14
CA GLY A 593 -11.97 -6.00 7.50
C GLY A 593 -11.54 -6.16 8.95
N ILE A 594 -10.89 -7.30 9.20
CA ILE A 594 -10.28 -7.67 10.48
C ILE A 594 -8.86 -7.09 10.58
N ASP A 595 -8.42 -6.78 11.79
CA ASP A 595 -7.09 -6.21 12.06
C ASP A 595 -5.96 -7.17 11.63
N ALA A 596 -5.25 -6.81 10.57
CA ALA A 596 -4.16 -7.61 10.00
C ALA A 596 -2.95 -7.72 10.94
N VAL A 597 -2.65 -6.70 11.76
CA VAL A 597 -1.56 -6.76 12.73
C VAL A 597 -1.90 -7.73 13.85
N ALA A 598 -3.18 -7.79 14.25
CA ALA A 598 -3.66 -8.81 15.19
C ALA A 598 -3.57 -10.22 14.60
N LEU A 599 -3.85 -10.40 13.30
CA LEU A 599 -3.65 -11.68 12.60
C LEU A 599 -2.17 -12.08 12.54
N ASP A 600 -1.26 -11.14 12.24
CA ASP A 600 0.19 -11.39 12.28
C ASP A 600 0.63 -11.81 13.69
N TYR A 601 0.13 -11.14 14.72
CA TYR A 601 0.38 -11.51 16.11
C TYR A 601 -0.08 -12.94 16.41
N LEU A 602 -1.30 -13.30 16.01
CA LEU A 602 -1.84 -14.63 16.23
C LEU A 602 -1.03 -15.71 15.49
N ALA A 603 -0.69 -15.47 14.23
CA ALA A 603 0.09 -16.40 13.41
C ALA A 603 1.54 -16.59 13.91
N GLN A 604 2.12 -15.59 14.58
CA GLN A 604 3.44 -15.72 15.20
C GLN A 604 3.43 -16.53 16.49
N GLN A 605 2.30 -16.57 17.20
CA GLN A 605 2.19 -17.20 18.52
C GLN A 605 1.54 -18.59 18.47
N HIS A 606 0.69 -18.84 17.46
CA HIS A 606 -0.16 -20.03 17.37
C HIS A 606 -0.25 -20.53 15.93
N ASP A 607 -0.59 -21.81 15.76
CA ASP A 607 -0.95 -22.35 14.45
C ASP A 607 -2.25 -21.68 13.94
N PRO A 608 -2.25 -21.00 12.78
CA PRO A 608 -3.46 -20.42 12.18
C PRO A 608 -4.64 -21.38 12.04
N ALA A 609 -4.38 -22.69 11.89
CA ALA A 609 -5.43 -23.71 11.78
C ALA A 609 -6.13 -24.00 13.13
N SER A 610 -5.48 -23.70 14.26
CA SER A 610 -6.02 -23.86 15.62
C SER A 610 -6.94 -22.71 16.06
N ILE A 611 -6.94 -21.61 15.30
CA ILE A 611 -7.65 -20.38 15.65
C ILE A 611 -9.14 -20.53 15.38
N VAL A 612 -9.94 -20.17 16.39
CA VAL A 612 -11.40 -20.18 16.34
C VAL A 612 -11.93 -18.78 16.58
N PHE A 613 -12.46 -18.14 15.54
CA PHE A 613 -13.10 -16.83 15.66
C PHE A 613 -14.48 -16.96 16.32
N VAL A 614 -14.74 -16.14 17.34
CA VAL A 614 -15.95 -16.21 18.18
C VAL A 614 -16.69 -14.87 18.21
N ASP A 615 -18.00 -14.90 18.00
CA ASP A 615 -18.89 -13.76 18.21
C ASP A 615 -20.13 -14.10 19.06
N GLY A 616 -20.81 -13.08 19.57
CA GLY A 616 -21.96 -13.24 20.45
C GLY A 616 -23.28 -13.51 19.72
N TRP A 617 -23.46 -12.96 18.53
CA TRP A 617 -24.71 -13.10 17.78
C TRP A 617 -24.51 -12.75 16.31
N THR A 618 -25.08 -13.53 15.39
CA THR A 618 -25.14 -13.16 13.98
C THR A 618 -26.59 -13.07 13.50
N GLY A 619 -26.92 -11.92 12.91
CA GLY A 619 -28.25 -11.64 12.39
C GLY A 619 -28.36 -12.01 10.94
N LYS A 620 -28.05 -11.06 10.06
CA LYS A 620 -28.10 -11.20 8.60
C LYS A 620 -26.74 -11.60 7.98
N GLY A 621 -25.84 -12.15 8.80
CA GLY A 621 -24.51 -12.63 8.40
C GLY A 621 -23.58 -11.56 7.81
N ALA A 622 -23.68 -10.32 8.28
CA ALA A 622 -22.80 -9.24 7.83
C ALA A 622 -21.35 -9.48 8.27
N ILE A 623 -21.13 -9.78 9.54
CA ILE A 623 -19.79 -10.08 10.10
C ILE A 623 -19.24 -11.40 9.57
N THR A 624 -20.10 -12.40 9.36
CA THR A 624 -19.68 -13.68 8.75
C THR A 624 -19.05 -13.45 7.37
N ARG A 625 -19.70 -12.67 6.50
CA ARG A 625 -19.13 -12.33 5.18
C ARG A 625 -17.86 -11.48 5.28
N GLU A 626 -17.90 -10.44 6.11
CA GLU A 626 -16.74 -9.56 6.33
C GLU A 626 -15.51 -10.34 6.79
N LEU A 627 -15.69 -11.30 7.71
CA LEU A 627 -14.60 -12.13 8.20
C LEU A 627 -14.01 -12.99 7.07
N SER A 628 -14.84 -13.73 6.34
CA SER A 628 -14.37 -14.56 5.21
C SER A 628 -13.64 -13.72 4.16
N GLU A 629 -14.24 -12.61 3.73
CA GLU A 629 -13.64 -11.72 2.73
C GLU A 629 -12.32 -11.12 3.21
N ALA A 630 -12.24 -10.71 4.48
CA ALA A 630 -11.03 -10.12 5.05
C ALA A 630 -9.92 -11.14 5.25
N LEU A 631 -10.23 -12.37 5.66
CA LEU A 631 -9.24 -13.45 5.77
C LEU A 631 -8.71 -13.89 4.40
N ASP A 632 -9.58 -13.97 3.39
CA ASP A 632 -9.16 -14.23 2.01
C ASP A 632 -8.30 -13.10 1.44
N ALA A 633 -8.65 -11.84 1.74
CA ALA A 633 -7.83 -10.69 1.37
C ALA A 633 -6.47 -10.73 2.07
N TYR A 634 -6.43 -11.03 3.38
CA TYR A 634 -5.20 -11.16 4.16
C TYR A 634 -4.32 -12.30 3.63
N HIS A 635 -4.89 -13.46 3.30
CA HIS A 635 -4.14 -14.57 2.72
C HIS A 635 -3.61 -14.24 1.32
N ARG A 636 -4.41 -13.63 0.45
CA ARG A 636 -3.97 -13.14 -0.87
C ARG A 636 -2.86 -12.09 -0.75
N ALA A 637 -2.87 -11.30 0.31
CA ALA A 637 -1.81 -10.35 0.63
C ALA A 637 -0.53 -11.00 1.19
N GLY A 638 -0.46 -12.33 1.29
CA GLY A 638 0.71 -13.08 1.75
C GLY A 638 0.67 -13.48 3.23
N GLY A 639 -0.42 -13.17 3.93
CA GLY A 639 -0.65 -13.58 5.30
C GLY A 639 -0.96 -15.06 5.47
N ALA A 640 -0.84 -15.54 6.70
CA ALA A 640 -1.22 -16.90 7.07
C ALA A 640 -2.67 -17.23 6.69
N ARG A 641 -2.93 -18.48 6.31
CA ARG A 641 -4.30 -18.93 6.03
C ARG A 641 -4.99 -19.34 7.33
N PHE A 642 -6.02 -18.60 7.71
CA PHE A 642 -6.88 -18.92 8.84
C PHE A 642 -8.15 -19.66 8.38
N ASN A 643 -8.80 -20.36 9.31
CA ASN A 643 -10.14 -20.89 9.12
C ASN A 643 -11.17 -19.76 9.29
N ASP A 644 -11.99 -19.54 8.28
CA ASP A 644 -12.97 -18.44 8.23
C ASP A 644 -14.35 -18.80 8.79
N GLU A 645 -14.55 -20.04 9.23
CA GLU A 645 -15.80 -20.47 9.85
C GLU A 645 -16.00 -19.80 11.22
N LEU A 646 -16.76 -18.69 11.22
CA LEU A 646 -17.15 -17.98 12.44
C LEU A 646 -18.01 -18.87 13.36
N VAL A 647 -17.64 -18.94 14.63
CA VAL A 647 -18.42 -19.58 15.69
C VAL A 647 -19.21 -18.52 16.43
N VAL A 648 -20.50 -18.76 16.67
CA VAL A 648 -21.36 -17.79 17.36
C VAL A 648 -22.21 -18.43 18.45
N LEU A 649 -22.50 -17.68 19.52
CA LEU A 649 -23.43 -18.17 20.55
C LEU A 649 -24.83 -18.36 19.98
N ALA A 650 -25.37 -17.36 19.28
CA ALA A 650 -26.72 -17.38 18.72
C ALA A 650 -26.74 -16.96 17.26
N ASP A 651 -27.42 -17.76 16.41
CA ASP A 651 -27.57 -17.49 14.99
C ASP A 651 -29.00 -17.74 14.52
N PRO A 652 -29.93 -16.81 14.81
CA PRO A 652 -31.30 -16.89 14.31
C PRO A 652 -31.42 -16.69 12.79
N GLY A 653 -30.35 -16.23 12.11
CA GLY A 653 -30.37 -15.99 10.67
C GLY A 653 -29.95 -17.17 9.79
N SER A 654 -29.44 -18.24 10.40
CA SER A 654 -28.86 -19.40 9.69
C SER A 654 -27.67 -19.03 8.78
N CYS A 655 -26.72 -18.27 9.33
CA CYS A 655 -25.54 -17.76 8.62
C CYS A 655 -24.25 -18.56 8.84
N VAL A 656 -24.13 -19.31 9.92
CA VAL A 656 -22.94 -20.12 10.25
C VAL A 656 -23.26 -21.58 10.53
N ARG A 657 -22.24 -22.43 10.38
CA ARG A 657 -22.33 -23.88 10.59
C ARG A 657 -22.26 -24.28 12.07
N THR A 658 -21.47 -23.56 12.87
CA THR A 658 -21.21 -23.87 14.29
C THR A 658 -21.77 -22.79 15.19
N TYR A 659 -22.80 -23.15 15.97
CA TYR A 659 -23.58 -22.23 16.79
C TYR A 659 -24.03 -22.88 18.11
N GLY A 660 -24.31 -22.08 19.13
CA GLY A 660 -24.89 -22.56 20.39
C GLY A 660 -26.41 -22.74 20.34
N THR A 661 -27.11 -21.81 19.70
CA THR A 661 -28.56 -21.89 19.47
C THR A 661 -29.02 -21.11 18.23
N ARG A 662 -30.17 -21.51 17.67
CA ARG A 662 -30.90 -20.78 16.62
C ARG A 662 -31.98 -19.85 17.20
N ASP A 663 -32.16 -19.87 18.51
CA ASP A 663 -33.20 -19.09 19.16
C ASP A 663 -32.87 -17.59 19.13
N ASP A 664 -33.90 -16.78 18.87
CA ASP A 664 -33.83 -15.33 18.98
C ASP A 664 -34.42 -14.88 20.30
N PHE A 665 -33.56 -14.59 21.29
CA PHE A 665 -33.95 -14.10 22.60
C PHE A 665 -33.00 -12.98 23.06
N LEU A 666 -33.42 -12.20 24.06
CA LEU A 666 -32.60 -11.12 24.58
C LEU A 666 -31.44 -11.68 25.42
N ILE A 667 -30.23 -11.61 24.87
CA ILE A 667 -28.98 -11.89 25.59
C ILE A 667 -28.69 -10.66 26.46
N ALA A 668 -28.42 -10.85 27.77
CA ALA A 668 -28.23 -9.74 28.71
C ALA A 668 -27.11 -8.75 28.29
N SER A 669 -26.06 -9.22 27.61
CA SER A 669 -25.00 -8.38 27.05
C SER A 669 -25.51 -7.41 25.98
N ALA A 670 -26.68 -7.65 25.40
CA ALA A 670 -27.26 -6.76 24.40
C ALA A 670 -27.89 -5.49 24.99
N CYS A 671 -28.26 -5.53 26.28
CA CYS A 671 -28.87 -4.41 26.98
C CYS A 671 -27.87 -3.25 27.12
N LEU A 672 -26.72 -3.52 27.72
CA LEU A 672 -25.77 -2.48 28.05
C LEU A 672 -24.73 -2.28 26.93
N ASN A 673 -23.81 -1.33 27.11
CA ASN A 673 -22.75 -1.05 26.15
C ASN A 673 -21.40 -1.55 26.68
N SER A 674 -20.43 -0.66 26.90
CA SER A 674 -19.11 -1.01 27.42
C SER A 674 -19.20 -1.60 28.83
N THR A 675 -20.16 -1.16 29.64
CA THR A 675 -20.39 -1.61 31.03
C THR A 675 -20.80 -3.08 31.19
N VAL A 676 -20.99 -3.82 30.10
CA VAL A 676 -21.19 -5.28 30.13
C VAL A 676 -20.19 -6.03 29.24
N SER A 677 -19.26 -5.31 28.62
CA SER A 677 -18.27 -5.84 27.68
C SER A 677 -16.87 -5.37 28.02
N GLY A 678 -16.50 -5.47 29.30
CA GLY A 678 -15.16 -5.22 29.81
C GLY A 678 -14.79 -3.74 29.92
N LEU A 679 -15.76 -2.82 29.89
CA LEU A 679 -15.55 -1.36 29.80
C LEU A 679 -14.78 -0.90 28.54
N VAL A 680 -14.70 -1.76 27.52
CA VAL A 680 -14.04 -1.44 26.26
C VAL A 680 -15.07 -0.88 25.27
N SER A 681 -14.69 0.20 24.57
CA SER A 681 -15.49 0.83 23.53
C SER A 681 -15.66 -0.08 22.30
N ARG A 682 -16.36 0.40 21.26
CA ARG A 682 -16.20 -0.22 19.93
C ARG A 682 -14.77 0.01 19.47
N THR A 683 -14.32 -0.85 18.57
CA THR A 683 -13.01 -0.67 17.97
C THR A 683 -13.02 0.52 17.02
N VAL A 684 -11.86 1.16 16.93
CA VAL A 684 -11.60 2.41 16.23
C VAL A 684 -10.51 2.14 15.21
N LEU A 685 -10.73 2.59 13.98
CA LEU A 685 -9.72 2.62 12.93
C LEU A 685 -9.60 4.07 12.48
N ASN A 686 -8.54 4.74 12.94
CA ASN A 686 -8.29 6.16 12.74
C ASN A 686 -6.80 6.34 12.42
N ASP A 687 -6.49 6.66 11.16
CA ASP A 687 -5.13 6.72 10.63
C ASP A 687 -4.27 7.83 11.27
N ALA A 688 -4.89 8.81 11.93
CA ALA A 688 -4.16 9.84 12.68
C ALA A 688 -3.67 9.35 14.06
N LEU A 689 -4.31 8.32 14.61
CA LEU A 689 -4.04 7.80 15.96
C LEU A 689 -3.44 6.39 15.95
N ILE A 690 -3.56 5.66 14.85
CA ILE A 690 -3.18 4.25 14.71
C ILE A 690 -2.21 4.15 13.54
N GLY A 691 -0.95 3.77 13.82
CA GLY A 691 0.05 3.54 12.78
C GLY A 691 -0.12 2.17 12.10
N GLN A 692 0.53 1.96 10.96
CA GLN A 692 0.39 0.71 10.17
C GLN A 692 0.85 -0.58 10.89
N ARG A 693 1.59 -0.45 12.00
CA ARG A 693 2.04 -1.58 12.85
C ARG A 693 1.33 -1.64 14.20
N ASP A 694 0.37 -0.75 14.44
CA ASP A 694 -0.45 -0.78 15.63
C ASP A 694 -1.66 -1.67 15.40
N PHE A 695 -2.14 -2.31 16.48
CA PHE A 695 -3.49 -2.85 16.45
C PHE A 695 -4.50 -1.72 16.23
N HIS A 696 -5.65 -2.06 15.67
CA HIS A 696 -6.85 -1.21 15.75
C HIS A 696 -7.10 -0.81 17.21
N GLY A 697 -7.63 0.39 17.40
CA GLY A 697 -7.70 1.00 18.73
C GLY A 697 -9.02 0.72 19.44
N ALA A 698 -9.04 0.91 20.75
CA ALA A 698 -10.26 1.07 21.53
C ALA A 698 -9.99 1.89 22.78
N LYS A 699 -11.04 2.48 23.34
CA LYS A 699 -11.01 3.15 24.65
C LYS A 699 -11.41 2.20 25.75
N PHE A 700 -10.73 2.31 26.88
CA PHE A 700 -11.14 1.76 28.17
C PHE A 700 -11.75 2.88 29.04
N TYR A 701 -13.05 2.77 29.33
CA TYR A 701 -13.82 3.75 30.11
C TYR A 701 -13.70 3.52 31.62
N ARG A 702 -12.53 3.85 32.17
CA ARG A 702 -12.19 3.65 33.60
C ARG A 702 -13.17 4.37 34.54
N GLU A 703 -13.67 5.53 34.13
CA GLU A 703 -14.62 6.36 34.86
C GLU A 703 -15.98 5.69 35.06
N LEU A 704 -16.31 4.67 34.25
CA LEU A 704 -17.56 3.93 34.34
C LEU A 704 -17.47 2.68 35.21
N ALA A 705 -16.34 2.46 35.91
CA ALA A 705 -16.13 1.27 36.75
C ALA A 705 -17.23 1.05 37.81
N GLY A 706 -17.81 2.13 38.35
CA GLY A 706 -18.92 2.03 39.32
C GLY A 706 -20.24 1.50 38.74
N ALA A 707 -20.37 1.42 37.41
CA ALA A 707 -21.52 0.88 36.70
C ALA A 707 -21.20 -0.42 35.93
N ASP A 708 -20.00 -0.97 36.10
CA ASP A 708 -19.55 -2.16 35.38
C ASP A 708 -20.19 -3.44 35.94
N VAL A 709 -20.82 -4.20 35.05
CA VAL A 709 -21.45 -5.49 35.31
C VAL A 709 -20.86 -6.59 34.43
N SER A 710 -19.75 -6.34 33.76
CA SER A 710 -19.07 -7.29 32.87
C SER A 710 -18.67 -8.58 33.59
N GLY A 711 -18.08 -8.48 34.79
CA GLY A 711 -17.75 -9.61 35.65
C GLY A 711 -19.01 -10.35 36.13
N ARG A 712 -20.00 -9.60 36.62
CA ARG A 712 -21.27 -10.17 37.08
C ARG A 712 -21.98 -11.00 36.01
N LEU A 713 -22.00 -10.54 34.75
CA LEU A 713 -22.56 -11.31 33.64
C LEU A 713 -21.85 -12.67 33.50
N VAL A 714 -20.53 -12.67 33.41
CA VAL A 714 -19.78 -13.91 33.16
C VAL A 714 -19.82 -14.85 34.37
N ASP A 715 -19.83 -14.32 35.59
CA ASP A 715 -19.92 -15.08 36.83
C ASP A 715 -21.30 -15.74 36.99
N GLU A 716 -22.38 -15.00 36.77
CA GLU A 716 -23.75 -15.51 36.89
C GLU A 716 -24.01 -16.64 35.89
N VAL A 717 -23.62 -16.46 34.63
CA VAL A 717 -23.75 -17.51 33.59
C VAL A 717 -22.85 -18.71 33.91
N SER A 718 -21.62 -18.48 34.37
CA SER A 718 -20.71 -19.58 34.74
C SER A 718 -21.24 -20.39 35.92
N SER A 719 -21.95 -19.75 36.86
CA SER A 719 -22.56 -20.43 38.01
C SER A 719 -23.63 -21.46 37.59
N CYS A 720 -24.20 -21.30 36.40
CA CYS A 720 -25.19 -22.21 35.84
C CYS A 720 -24.58 -23.45 35.15
N PHE A 721 -23.25 -23.54 34.98
CA PHE A 721 -22.62 -24.61 34.21
C PHE A 721 -22.92 -26.02 34.74
N ASP A 722 -22.88 -26.24 36.05
CA ASP A 722 -23.17 -27.56 36.61
C ASP A 722 -24.65 -27.93 36.49
N THR A 723 -25.55 -26.94 36.57
CA THR A 723 -26.98 -27.12 36.34
C THR A 723 -27.25 -27.58 34.90
N VAL A 724 -26.58 -27.00 33.91
CA VAL A 724 -26.85 -27.31 32.49
C VAL A 724 -26.11 -28.55 31.97
N ARG A 725 -25.05 -28.98 32.66
CA ARG A 725 -24.17 -30.08 32.26
C ARG A 725 -24.90 -31.36 31.81
N PRO A 726 -25.99 -31.83 32.46
CA PRO A 726 -26.72 -33.03 32.03
C PRO A 726 -27.35 -32.92 30.64
N TRP A 727 -27.65 -31.71 30.15
CA TRP A 727 -28.34 -31.49 28.88
C TRP A 727 -27.39 -31.25 27.70
N VAL A 728 -26.12 -30.90 27.97
CA VAL A 728 -25.16 -30.49 26.95
C VAL A 728 -24.95 -31.59 25.90
N ALA A 729 -24.70 -32.83 26.33
CA ALA A 729 -24.43 -33.94 25.41
C ALA A 729 -25.61 -34.22 24.46
N GLY A 730 -26.84 -34.16 25.00
CA GLY A 730 -28.06 -34.31 24.18
C GLY A 730 -28.18 -33.19 23.16
N ARG A 731 -27.95 -31.94 23.57
CA ARG A 731 -28.03 -30.78 22.67
C ARG A 731 -26.95 -30.79 21.58
N VAL A 732 -25.72 -31.18 21.92
CA VAL A 732 -24.63 -31.35 20.95
C VAL A 732 -24.99 -32.41 19.93
N ALA A 733 -25.48 -33.57 20.38
CA ALA A 733 -25.90 -34.65 19.48
C ALA A 733 -27.04 -34.23 18.54
N GLU A 734 -28.04 -33.51 19.06
CA GLU A 734 -29.14 -32.96 18.26
C GLU A 734 -28.63 -32.03 17.16
N ILE A 735 -27.73 -31.09 17.50
CA ILE A 735 -27.17 -30.17 16.51
C ILE A 735 -26.30 -30.93 15.50
N GLN A 736 -25.44 -31.86 15.92
CA GLN A 736 -24.59 -32.64 15.01
C GLN A 736 -25.38 -33.51 14.03
N GLN A 737 -26.57 -33.99 14.42
CA GLN A 737 -27.45 -34.78 13.56
C GLN A 737 -28.33 -33.92 12.63
N SER A 738 -28.45 -32.62 12.91
CA SER A 738 -29.20 -31.69 12.07
C SER A 738 -28.44 -31.30 10.79
N ASP A 739 -29.17 -30.81 9.77
CA ASP A 739 -28.52 -30.10 8.67
C ASP A 739 -28.06 -28.71 9.14
N ARG A 740 -26.75 -28.50 9.09
CA ARG A 740 -26.09 -27.28 9.58
C ARG A 740 -25.60 -26.39 8.45
N THR A 741 -26.00 -26.67 7.21
CA THR A 741 -25.67 -25.85 6.05
C THR A 741 -26.26 -24.45 6.23
N PRO A 742 -25.45 -23.37 6.13
CA PRO A 742 -25.98 -22.01 6.20
C PRO A 742 -27.00 -21.74 5.09
N THR A 743 -28.23 -21.40 5.47
CA THR A 743 -29.34 -21.14 4.53
C THR A 743 -29.58 -19.66 4.27
N TRP A 744 -29.02 -18.78 5.10
CA TRP A 744 -29.18 -17.33 4.98
C TRP A 744 -30.65 -16.84 5.00
N VAL A 745 -31.54 -17.62 5.62
CA VAL A 745 -32.98 -17.31 5.72
C VAL A 745 -33.24 -15.95 6.37
N GLY A 746 -32.37 -15.54 7.30
CA GLY A 746 -32.42 -14.23 7.94
C GLY A 746 -32.25 -13.08 6.95
N TRP A 747 -31.34 -13.21 5.98
CA TRP A 747 -31.14 -12.21 4.93
C TRP A 747 -32.39 -12.09 4.03
N ALA A 748 -32.94 -13.22 3.60
CA ALA A 748 -34.15 -13.25 2.78
C ALA A 748 -35.35 -12.60 3.51
N SER A 749 -35.50 -12.85 4.81
CA SER A 749 -36.56 -12.24 5.63
C SER A 749 -36.38 -10.72 5.76
N VAL A 750 -35.14 -10.25 5.95
CA VAL A 750 -34.82 -8.81 5.98
C VAL A 750 -35.12 -8.13 4.65
N GLU A 751 -34.81 -8.77 3.51
CA GLU A 751 -35.12 -8.24 2.18
C GLU A 751 -36.63 -8.17 1.92
N LYS A 752 -37.37 -9.23 2.30
CA LYS A 752 -38.84 -9.25 2.19
C LYS A 752 -39.47 -8.10 2.98
N VAL A 753 -38.98 -7.84 4.20
CA VAL A 753 -39.42 -6.71 5.03
C VAL A 753 -39.02 -5.37 4.42
N ARG A 754 -37.79 -5.24 3.90
CA ARG A 754 -37.35 -4.02 3.22
C ARG A 754 -38.32 -3.64 2.10
N GLU A 755 -38.66 -4.60 1.24
CA GLU A 755 -39.54 -4.40 0.10
C GLU A 755 -40.99 -4.11 0.53
N ALA A 756 -41.54 -4.92 1.44
CA ALA A 756 -42.93 -4.77 1.89
C ALA A 756 -43.23 -3.42 2.54
N TYR A 757 -42.25 -2.85 3.25
CA TYR A 757 -42.40 -1.59 3.97
C TYR A 757 -41.72 -0.40 3.26
N GLY A 758 -41.26 -0.57 2.01
CA GLY A 758 -40.70 0.52 1.20
C GLY A 758 -39.42 1.15 1.76
N ILE A 759 -38.58 0.36 2.43
CA ILE A 759 -37.37 0.84 3.11
C ILE A 759 -36.22 0.94 2.11
N SER A 760 -35.52 2.08 2.09
CA SER A 760 -34.43 2.37 1.13
C SER A 760 -33.23 1.43 1.23
N SER A 761 -32.98 0.85 2.41
CA SER A 761 -31.83 -0.02 2.67
C SER A 761 -32.14 -1.08 3.73
N VAL A 762 -31.60 -2.30 3.53
CA VAL A 762 -31.57 -3.37 4.53
C VAL A 762 -30.85 -2.97 5.83
N ASN A 763 -30.12 -1.86 5.87
CA ASN A 763 -29.48 -1.34 7.08
C ASN A 763 -30.48 -0.70 8.06
N PHE A 764 -31.66 -0.29 7.59
CA PHE A 764 -32.73 0.26 8.41
C PHE A 764 -33.71 -0.79 8.95
N VAL A 765 -33.54 -2.04 8.52
CA VAL A 765 -34.20 -3.22 9.11
C VAL A 765 -33.25 -3.83 10.14
N LYS A 766 -33.64 -3.84 11.41
CA LYS A 766 -32.84 -4.33 12.53
C LYS A 766 -33.44 -5.63 13.08
N PRO A 767 -32.99 -6.79 12.60
CA PRO A 767 -33.58 -8.07 12.96
C PRO A 767 -33.09 -8.55 14.32
N GLY A 768 -33.97 -9.20 15.08
CA GLY A 768 -33.64 -9.83 16.35
C GLY A 768 -34.14 -9.05 17.56
N VAL A 769 -34.33 -9.77 18.68
CA VAL A 769 -34.79 -9.17 19.94
C VAL A 769 -33.79 -8.14 20.47
N GLY A 770 -32.50 -8.46 20.46
CA GLY A 770 -31.45 -7.55 20.94
C GLY A 770 -31.33 -6.28 20.10
N GLU A 771 -31.33 -6.40 18.78
CA GLU A 771 -31.25 -5.25 17.87
C GLU A 771 -32.50 -4.38 17.91
N THR A 772 -33.69 -4.98 17.96
CA THR A 772 -34.96 -4.25 18.12
C THR A 772 -35.01 -3.49 19.44
N THR A 773 -34.52 -4.11 20.52
CA THR A 773 -34.35 -3.45 21.83
C THR A 773 -33.45 -2.22 21.70
N ARG A 774 -32.28 -2.35 21.05
CA ARG A 774 -31.36 -1.21 20.82
C ARG A 774 -31.98 -0.11 19.96
N VAL A 775 -32.77 -0.44 18.95
CA VAL A 775 -33.51 0.54 18.15
C VAL A 775 -34.49 1.31 19.03
N LEU A 776 -35.31 0.59 19.79
CA LEU A 776 -36.30 1.16 20.70
C LEU A 776 -35.70 1.98 21.83
N LEU A 777 -34.40 1.91 22.06
CA LEU A 777 -33.73 2.68 23.12
C LEU A 777 -32.89 3.83 22.56
N ARG A 778 -32.30 3.66 21.38
CA ARG A 778 -31.18 4.52 20.93
C ARG A 778 -31.35 5.06 19.52
N ARG A 779 -32.47 4.79 18.85
CA ARG A 779 -32.76 5.23 17.48
C ARG A 779 -34.17 5.82 17.40
N LEU A 780 -34.55 6.23 16.19
CA LEU A 780 -35.89 6.70 15.83
C LEU A 780 -36.66 5.56 15.10
N PRO A 781 -37.20 4.58 15.84
CA PRO A 781 -38.11 3.61 15.27
C PRO A 781 -39.40 4.27 14.80
N TRP A 782 -39.92 3.82 13.67
CA TRP A 782 -41.29 4.16 13.25
C TRP A 782 -42.24 2.96 13.33
N ARG A 783 -41.71 1.73 13.42
CA ARG A 783 -42.50 0.51 13.54
C ARG A 783 -41.66 -0.64 14.10
N VAL A 784 -42.31 -1.56 14.81
CA VAL A 784 -41.75 -2.84 15.24
C VAL A 784 -42.60 -3.97 14.68
N LEU A 785 -41.95 -4.97 14.09
CA LEU A 785 -42.59 -6.18 13.60
C LEU A 785 -42.32 -7.30 14.61
N VAL A 786 -43.35 -8.05 14.99
CA VAL A 786 -43.23 -9.23 15.87
C VAL A 786 -43.79 -10.45 15.17
N ARG A 787 -43.14 -11.60 15.35
CA ARG A 787 -43.59 -12.87 14.75
C ARG A 787 -44.89 -13.37 15.38
N ASP A 788 -45.04 -13.14 16.67
CA ASP A 788 -46.18 -13.55 17.47
C ASP A 788 -46.57 -12.39 18.40
N ALA A 789 -47.88 -12.12 18.51
CA ALA A 789 -48.41 -11.03 19.30
C ALA A 789 -48.04 -11.14 20.79
N ASP A 790 -48.02 -12.35 21.34
CA ASP A 790 -48.00 -12.61 22.78
C ASP A 790 -46.78 -13.42 23.24
N ALA A 791 -45.85 -13.75 22.33
CA ALA A 791 -44.63 -14.45 22.68
C ALA A 791 -43.90 -13.80 23.88
N PRO A 792 -43.43 -14.60 24.86
CA PRO A 792 -42.73 -14.09 26.04
C PRO A 792 -41.51 -13.23 25.69
N GLU A 793 -40.77 -13.58 24.64
CA GLU A 793 -39.57 -12.87 24.17
C GLU A 793 -39.86 -11.45 23.70
N HIS A 794 -41.13 -11.10 23.43
CA HIS A 794 -41.55 -9.78 22.99
C HIS A 794 -42.05 -8.90 24.13
N ALA A 795 -42.14 -9.41 25.38
CA ALA A 795 -42.75 -8.67 26.48
C ALA A 795 -42.10 -7.30 26.72
N HIS A 796 -40.77 -7.23 26.78
CA HIS A 796 -40.05 -5.95 26.93
C HIS A 796 -40.11 -5.10 25.66
N ILE A 797 -40.13 -5.72 24.47
CA ILE A 797 -40.28 -5.02 23.18
C ILE A 797 -41.61 -4.27 23.14
N ARG A 798 -42.72 -4.94 23.50
CA ARG A 798 -44.05 -4.33 23.56
C ARG A 798 -44.09 -3.19 24.58
N MET A 799 -43.50 -3.38 25.76
CA MET A 799 -43.41 -2.35 26.79
C MET A 799 -42.65 -1.10 26.30
N LEU A 800 -41.48 -1.30 25.68
CA LEU A 800 -40.64 -0.21 25.15
C LEU A 800 -41.32 0.51 23.97
N ALA A 801 -41.95 -0.24 23.07
CA ALA A 801 -42.69 0.30 21.94
C ALA A 801 -43.88 1.14 22.39
N ALA A 802 -44.67 0.65 23.36
CA ALA A 802 -45.78 1.39 23.95
C ALA A 802 -45.32 2.68 24.62
N THR A 803 -44.22 2.63 25.37
CA THR A 803 -43.63 3.82 26.03
C THR A 803 -43.21 4.89 25.03
N ARG A 804 -42.74 4.48 23.84
CA ARG A 804 -42.32 5.40 22.78
C ARG A 804 -43.39 5.73 21.75
N GLY A 805 -44.62 5.22 21.90
CA GLY A 805 -45.68 5.39 20.91
C GLY A 805 -45.37 4.77 19.55
N VAL A 806 -44.54 3.72 19.51
CA VAL A 806 -44.15 3.01 18.28
C VAL A 806 -45.15 1.89 18.03
N PRO A 807 -45.79 1.81 16.84
CA PRO A 807 -46.72 0.73 16.53
C PRO A 807 -46.01 -0.62 16.44
N VAL A 808 -46.66 -1.66 16.98
CA VAL A 808 -46.24 -3.06 16.89
C VAL A 808 -47.18 -3.79 15.94
N GLU A 809 -46.62 -4.46 14.93
CA GLU A 809 -47.35 -5.20 13.90
C GLU A 809 -46.97 -6.68 13.92
N VAL A 810 -47.95 -7.58 13.78
CA VAL A 810 -47.71 -9.02 13.79
C VAL A 810 -47.46 -9.51 12.35
N VAL A 811 -46.29 -10.12 12.13
CA VAL A 811 -45.85 -10.68 10.85
C VAL A 811 -45.39 -12.12 11.08
N PRO A 812 -46.27 -13.13 10.91
CA PRO A 812 -45.96 -14.52 11.29
C PRO A 812 -44.78 -15.17 10.57
N ASP A 813 -44.46 -14.72 9.35
CA ASP A 813 -43.42 -15.30 8.49
C ASP A 813 -42.00 -14.75 8.77
N LEU A 814 -41.78 -14.06 9.89
CA LEU A 814 -40.45 -13.53 10.21
C LEU A 814 -39.48 -14.67 10.57
N ALA A 815 -38.28 -14.62 10.00
CA ALA A 815 -37.18 -15.51 10.41
C ALA A 815 -36.72 -15.25 11.85
N TYR A 816 -36.96 -14.04 12.36
CA TYR A 816 -36.60 -13.58 13.71
C TYR A 816 -37.85 -13.47 14.58
N ALA A 817 -37.68 -13.41 15.89
CA ALA A 817 -38.78 -13.17 16.80
C ALA A 817 -39.37 -11.77 16.57
N CYS A 818 -38.52 -10.75 16.39
CA CYS A 818 -38.96 -9.41 16.02
C CYS A 818 -37.95 -8.65 15.15
N MET A 819 -38.40 -7.56 14.53
CA MET A 819 -37.55 -6.62 13.79
C MET A 819 -37.94 -5.16 14.09
N GLY A 820 -36.96 -4.32 14.37
CA GLY A 820 -37.15 -2.86 14.49
C GLY A 820 -36.93 -2.17 13.15
N LEU A 821 -37.87 -1.31 12.74
CA LEU A 821 -37.77 -0.51 11.52
C LEU A 821 -37.40 0.93 11.87
N ILE A 822 -36.28 1.40 11.31
CA ILE A 822 -35.77 2.76 11.52
C ILE A 822 -36.28 3.67 10.40
N LYS A 823 -36.63 4.92 10.74
CA LYS A 823 -37.07 5.92 9.75
C LYS A 823 -35.86 6.49 9.02
N ASP A 824 -35.91 6.52 7.69
CA ASP A 824 -34.95 7.28 6.89
C ASP A 824 -35.25 8.78 7.09
N VAL A 825 -34.31 9.53 7.65
CA VAL A 825 -34.50 10.95 8.00
C VAL A 825 -34.31 11.85 6.78
N ASN A 826 -33.87 11.28 5.65
CA ASN A 826 -33.72 11.96 4.36
C ASN A 826 -34.94 11.75 3.44
N GLN A 827 -36.06 11.21 3.96
CA GLN A 827 -37.37 11.12 3.30
C GLN A 827 -38.46 11.90 4.04
#